data_AF-A0A0W0DLE5-F1
#
_entry.id   AF-A0A0W0DLE5-F1
#
_cell.length_a   1.000
_cell.length_b   1.000
_cell.length_c   1.000
_cell.angle_alpha   90.00
_cell.angle_beta   90.00
_cell.angle_gamma   90.00
#
_symmetry.space_group_name_H-M   'P 1'
#
loop_
_entity.id
_entity.type
_entity.pdbx_description
1 polymer ?
#
loop_
_entity_poly.entity_id
_entity_poly.type
_entity_poly.pdbx_seq_one_letter_code
_entity_poly.pdbx_strand_id
1 'polypeptide(L)'
;LLKERAEYGVKIFIVVYRNVGTTVGTDSSWTKHSMLNLHPNIHLIRSPNQWLQNTYFWAHHEKFVVIDNAVAFMGGIDLCFGRYDTPEHVLRDDDPELINQIFPGKDYSNARVRDFYDLEKPFENMYDRKDVPRMPWHDVHMLTCGEPARDLARHFVQRWNYLLREKRPSRATPLLTPAGDFSKGELEGLPLFQYLKDRSTCEVQVLRSAGSWSLGLKQTEHSIQNAYLKLIETSEHFIYIENQFFITSSSWDGVVIENKIGDAIVDRIIRANTEGKPWKAMIVIPLMPGFDSPIDEPEASSLRLIMQCQYQSISRGQTSIFSRLRKLNIEPFDYIQFFSLRKWSTNGENDKLVTEQLYVHAKLLITDDRNVIIGSANINERSQLGSRDSEVAMVVRDTDLVKTKMNDKEYYAGRFAWELRQRLMREHLGCDVDLVEIVERKFNRLEHLAQKNFDTLHTLNEGKKYKRSEKLSSAMIELAYREIFEADCSPLWFDKYKTSEEKIVTNYGLMSQINEEEDAAFDSELYQSFEFSDIGKESLGLNSATTKFSKLNKYHSFNHRAGEDNKGIRDRKAISTDPRIVNNSEHKADVEGYGADKWRTKDFIDHKLSVTEQLHEWSKRAIETKIIDNKKKVKRMQQLPDRQTVEIYLSDPKIDCASKFDMLKRIYYLQHVSYKESKSEKERENFIKKNSRPSSKDSKATNNSTSFEDEELDDESLDILLYQILPDFGNSEKCESFKNVLDYKFIDPYSFEDPLSSQFYDELWLAVALRNTLLFRLVFHCQPDNAVQTWRDYKEFAKLYIDFDNKQGKYVSDQAGLEGAEEEMVDREETIPPELALQRTMSVTVKKGEKLGDIDFPESINDLAENAEEKFGRKLMEKQTLNSKGNRMTLKMKMYASSVNGSNQRIFDKVTARRILERIRGHLVLFPTEWLCREVESKNWFYHADRLPPIDIYD
;
A
#
# COMPACT_ATOMS: atom_id res chain seq x y z
N LEU A 1 -0.48 -5.29 -32.40
CA LEU A 1 -1.84 -4.70 -32.21
C LEU A 1 -2.19 -3.61 -33.23
N LEU A 2 -1.65 -2.37 -33.16
CA LEU A 2 -2.14 -1.27 -34.04
C LEU A 2 -1.99 -1.58 -35.53
N LYS A 3 -0.86 -2.17 -35.94
CA LYS A 3 -0.63 -2.63 -37.33
C LYS A 3 -1.71 -3.60 -37.79
N GLU A 4 -1.96 -4.64 -37.01
CA GLU A 4 -2.97 -5.66 -37.29
C GLU A 4 -4.38 -5.04 -37.43
N ARG A 5 -4.78 -4.16 -36.51
CA ARG A 5 -6.08 -3.47 -36.61
C ARG A 5 -6.16 -2.59 -37.85
N ALA A 6 -5.07 -1.92 -38.20
CA ALA A 6 -4.98 -1.11 -39.40
C ALA A 6 -5.10 -1.94 -40.69
N GLU A 7 -4.55 -3.17 -40.71
CA GLU A 7 -4.68 -4.15 -41.81
C GLU A 7 -6.13 -4.66 -41.96
N TYR A 8 -6.87 -4.80 -40.85
CA TYR A 8 -8.32 -5.04 -40.86
C TYR A 8 -9.16 -3.83 -41.30
N GLY A 9 -8.54 -2.71 -41.68
CA GLY A 9 -9.21 -1.53 -42.21
C GLY A 9 -9.54 -0.44 -41.17
N VAL A 10 -9.16 -0.62 -39.90
CA VAL A 10 -9.37 0.40 -38.86
C VAL A 10 -8.47 1.60 -39.14
N LYS A 11 -9.06 2.82 -39.07
CA LYS A 11 -8.30 4.07 -39.15
C LYS A 11 -7.86 4.51 -37.76
N ILE A 12 -6.58 4.79 -37.61
CA ILE A 12 -5.97 5.08 -36.32
C ILE A 12 -5.39 6.50 -36.36
N PHE A 13 -5.82 7.35 -35.44
CA PHE A 13 -5.43 8.76 -35.36
C PHE A 13 -4.73 9.01 -34.04
N ILE A 14 -3.51 9.54 -34.10
CA ILE A 14 -2.66 9.72 -32.92
C ILE A 14 -2.17 11.16 -32.85
N VAL A 15 -2.32 11.80 -31.69
CA VAL A 15 -1.66 13.06 -31.37
C VAL A 15 -0.66 12.77 -30.26
N VAL A 16 0.61 13.13 -30.47
CA VAL A 16 1.64 13.03 -29.43
C VAL A 16 2.26 14.39 -29.17
N TYR A 17 2.68 14.62 -27.93
CA TYR A 17 3.45 15.81 -27.58
C TYR A 17 4.77 15.84 -28.37
N ARG A 18 5.15 17.02 -28.87
CA ARG A 18 6.45 17.28 -29.50
C ARG A 18 7.41 17.82 -28.46
N ASN A 19 8.36 16.99 -28.03
CA ASN A 19 9.44 17.39 -27.14
C ASN A 19 10.31 18.51 -27.74
N VAL A 20 10.89 19.32 -26.84
CA VAL A 20 11.84 20.38 -27.18
C VAL A 20 13.25 19.81 -27.09
N GLY A 21 13.91 19.66 -28.23
CA GLY A 21 15.28 19.11 -28.30
C GLY A 21 15.45 17.78 -27.56
N THR A 22 16.60 17.62 -26.91
CA THR A 22 16.94 16.47 -26.03
C THR A 22 16.62 16.75 -24.56
N THR A 23 15.89 17.82 -24.24
CA THR A 23 15.63 18.27 -22.86
C THR A 23 14.67 17.37 -22.08
N VAL A 24 13.94 16.50 -22.78
CA VAL A 24 13.01 15.53 -22.19
C VAL A 24 13.38 14.16 -22.74
N GLY A 25 13.48 13.13 -21.90
CA GLY A 25 13.70 11.71 -22.26
C GLY A 25 12.56 11.08 -23.07
N THR A 26 12.04 11.78 -24.06
CA THR A 26 11.02 11.30 -25.00
C THR A 26 11.50 11.54 -26.42
N ASP A 27 11.37 10.53 -27.28
CA ASP A 27 11.62 10.70 -28.71
C ASP A 27 10.32 10.64 -29.50
N SER A 28 9.60 11.77 -29.49
CA SER A 28 8.38 11.89 -30.28
C SER A 28 8.64 11.71 -31.78
N SER A 29 9.87 12.00 -32.25
CA SER A 29 10.25 11.87 -33.66
C SER A 29 10.34 10.40 -34.05
N TRP A 30 11.05 9.59 -33.26
CA TRP A 30 11.08 8.14 -33.42
C TRP A 30 9.67 7.55 -33.40
N THR A 31 8.86 7.89 -32.39
CA THR A 31 7.46 7.44 -32.30
C THR A 31 6.67 7.75 -33.56
N LYS A 32 6.80 8.98 -34.10
CA LYS A 32 6.12 9.35 -35.35
C LYS A 32 6.52 8.45 -36.52
N HIS A 33 7.81 8.28 -36.77
CA HIS A 33 8.28 7.51 -37.93
C HIS A 33 7.95 6.04 -37.78
N SER A 34 8.18 5.47 -36.58
CA SER A 34 7.85 4.08 -36.27
C SER A 34 6.36 3.79 -36.48
N MET A 35 5.46 4.65 -35.98
CA MET A 35 4.01 4.46 -36.16
C MET A 35 3.54 4.62 -37.60
N LEU A 36 4.03 5.65 -38.31
CA LEU A 36 3.62 5.89 -39.70
C LEU A 36 4.10 4.81 -40.67
N ASN A 37 5.21 4.14 -40.36
CA ASN A 37 5.78 3.04 -41.15
C ASN A 37 5.01 1.71 -40.99
N LEU A 38 4.16 1.57 -39.97
CA LEU A 38 3.41 0.34 -39.74
C LEU A 38 2.31 0.11 -40.80
N HIS A 39 1.53 1.14 -41.13
CA HIS A 39 0.41 1.01 -42.09
C HIS A 39 -0.13 2.36 -42.63
N PRO A 40 -0.66 2.41 -43.87
CA PRO A 40 -1.33 3.58 -44.46
C PRO A 40 -2.56 4.12 -43.69
N ASN A 41 -3.22 3.30 -42.88
CA ASN A 41 -4.36 3.73 -42.05
C ASN A 41 -3.97 4.36 -40.71
N ILE A 42 -2.67 4.40 -40.36
CA ILE A 42 -2.17 5.05 -39.15
C ILE A 42 -1.74 6.48 -39.48
N HIS A 43 -2.35 7.46 -38.83
CA HIS A 43 -2.07 8.88 -38.96
C HIS A 43 -1.58 9.44 -37.63
N LEU A 44 -0.51 10.25 -37.66
CA LEU A 44 0.08 10.82 -36.45
C LEU A 44 0.50 12.27 -36.63
N ILE A 45 0.12 13.12 -35.66
CA ILE A 45 0.50 14.53 -35.56
C ILE A 45 1.31 14.75 -34.28
N ARG A 46 2.39 15.54 -34.39
CA ARG A 46 3.18 16.01 -33.24
C ARG A 46 2.91 17.48 -33.01
N SER A 47 2.64 17.86 -31.77
CA SER A 47 2.28 19.24 -31.37
C SER A 47 2.77 19.55 -29.95
N PRO A 48 3.12 20.79 -29.59
CA PRO A 48 3.08 22.01 -30.41
C PRO A 48 4.21 22.09 -31.44
N ASN A 49 4.04 22.92 -32.47
CA ASN A 49 5.16 23.40 -33.26
C ASN A 49 5.72 24.65 -32.58
N GLN A 50 6.80 24.46 -31.80
CA GLN A 50 7.32 25.48 -30.88
C GLN A 50 7.54 26.84 -31.56
N TRP A 51 8.12 26.85 -32.76
CA TRP A 51 8.37 28.05 -33.55
C TRP A 51 7.10 28.75 -34.04
N LEU A 52 6.08 28.00 -34.48
CA LEU A 52 4.86 28.60 -35.04
C LEU A 52 3.90 29.08 -33.96
N GLN A 53 3.85 28.36 -32.83
CA GLN A 53 2.92 28.62 -31.75
C GLN A 53 3.54 29.38 -30.58
N ASN A 54 4.83 29.74 -30.68
CA ASN A 54 5.62 30.37 -29.62
C ASN A 54 5.41 29.69 -28.25
N THR A 55 5.34 28.35 -28.26
CA THR A 55 5.01 27.52 -27.08
C THR A 55 6.15 26.55 -26.83
N TYR A 56 7.01 26.90 -25.88
CA TYR A 56 8.22 26.14 -25.53
C TYR A 56 8.12 25.46 -24.15
N PHE A 57 7.21 25.92 -23.28
CA PHE A 57 7.13 25.47 -21.89
C PHE A 57 5.95 24.54 -21.59
N TRP A 58 4.90 24.57 -22.41
CA TRP A 58 3.65 23.83 -22.18
C TRP A 58 3.54 22.60 -23.06
N ALA A 59 2.85 21.59 -22.55
CA ALA A 59 2.69 20.29 -23.19
C ALA A 59 1.22 19.91 -23.41
N HIS A 60 1.03 18.98 -24.35
CA HIS A 60 -0.19 18.19 -24.39
C HIS A 60 -0.02 17.02 -23.41
N HIS A 61 -0.73 17.08 -22.28
CA HIS A 61 -0.50 16.20 -21.15
C HIS A 61 -1.67 15.24 -20.88
N GLU A 62 -2.74 15.31 -21.66
CA GLU A 62 -3.83 14.32 -21.61
C GLU A 62 -3.40 12.94 -22.09
N LYS A 63 -3.90 11.91 -21.40
CA LYS A 63 -3.76 10.50 -21.78
C LYS A 63 -5.13 9.90 -21.95
N PHE A 64 -5.51 9.61 -23.20
CA PHE A 64 -6.75 8.91 -23.47
C PHE A 64 -6.74 8.17 -24.81
N VAL A 65 -7.60 7.16 -24.92
CA VAL A 65 -7.87 6.42 -26.16
C VAL A 65 -9.37 6.37 -26.34
N VAL A 66 -9.86 6.67 -27.54
CA VAL A 66 -11.27 6.48 -27.91
C VAL A 66 -11.37 5.46 -29.03
N ILE A 67 -12.23 4.47 -28.86
CA ILE A 67 -12.51 3.41 -29.82
C ILE A 67 -13.94 3.59 -30.33
N ASP A 68 -14.08 3.69 -31.65
CA ASP A 68 -15.35 3.82 -32.38
C ASP A 68 -16.29 4.93 -31.88
N ASN A 69 -15.75 5.95 -31.21
CA ASN A 69 -16.51 7.01 -30.54
C ASN A 69 -17.53 6.46 -29.52
N ALA A 70 -17.32 5.25 -28.98
CA ALA A 70 -18.27 4.57 -28.10
C ALA A 70 -17.64 4.14 -26.77
N VAL A 71 -16.34 3.89 -26.77
CA VAL A 71 -15.56 3.47 -25.60
C VAL A 71 -14.36 4.39 -25.45
N ALA A 72 -14.12 4.89 -24.25
CA ALA A 72 -13.01 5.77 -23.96
C ALA A 72 -12.25 5.32 -22.71
N PHE A 73 -10.93 5.32 -22.80
CA PHE A 73 -10.01 5.14 -21.68
C PHE A 73 -9.36 6.48 -21.37
N MET A 74 -9.29 6.88 -20.11
CA MET A 74 -8.70 8.15 -19.67
C MET A 74 -8.11 8.06 -18.25
N GLY A 75 -7.00 8.74 -17.99
CA GLY A 75 -6.43 8.88 -16.65
C GLY A 75 -5.01 9.43 -16.66
N GLY A 76 -4.19 8.97 -15.71
CA GLY A 76 -2.77 9.36 -15.59
C GLY A 76 -1.81 8.51 -16.45
N ILE A 77 -2.24 7.31 -16.88
CA ILE A 77 -1.38 6.34 -17.57
C ILE A 77 -1.19 6.66 -19.06
N ASP A 78 0.05 6.92 -19.45
CA ASP A 78 0.51 6.98 -20.85
C ASP A 78 0.83 5.59 -21.40
N LEU A 79 0.63 5.37 -22.71
CA LEU A 79 1.11 4.16 -23.41
C LEU A 79 2.62 4.27 -23.72
N CYS A 80 3.46 4.16 -22.69
CA CYS A 80 4.91 4.29 -22.79
C CYS A 80 5.65 3.48 -21.70
N PHE A 81 6.98 3.44 -21.77
CA PHE A 81 7.82 2.67 -20.83
C PHE A 81 7.66 3.11 -19.37
N GLY A 82 7.78 2.15 -18.46
CA GLY A 82 7.78 2.35 -17.01
C GLY A 82 6.41 2.58 -16.39
N ARG A 83 5.33 2.48 -17.18
CA ARG A 83 3.94 2.72 -16.71
C ARG A 83 3.21 1.43 -16.36
N TYR A 84 3.58 0.32 -16.99
CA TYR A 84 3.04 -0.97 -16.62
C TYR A 84 3.46 -1.29 -15.18
N ASP A 85 2.50 -1.71 -14.36
CA ASP A 85 2.73 -2.23 -13.02
C ASP A 85 1.51 -3.04 -12.59
N THR A 86 1.64 -3.75 -11.49
CA THR A 86 0.55 -4.50 -10.84
C THR A 86 0.41 -4.02 -9.39
N PRO A 87 -0.69 -4.35 -8.68
CA PRO A 87 -0.81 -4.04 -7.26
C PRO A 87 0.32 -4.62 -6.40
N GLU A 88 1.05 -5.62 -6.91
CA GLU A 88 2.22 -6.15 -6.23
C GLU A 88 3.43 -5.23 -6.29
N HIS A 89 3.51 -4.22 -7.17
CA HIS A 89 4.59 -3.22 -7.21
C HIS A 89 6.00 -3.80 -7.04
N VAL A 90 6.34 -4.83 -7.80
CA VAL A 90 7.60 -5.57 -7.64
C VAL A 90 8.81 -4.66 -7.91
N LEU A 91 9.86 -4.79 -7.11
CA LEU A 91 11.13 -4.04 -7.27
C LEU A 91 12.18 -4.80 -8.07
N ARG A 92 12.08 -6.14 -8.09
CA ARG A 92 13.06 -7.07 -8.66
C ARG A 92 12.46 -7.74 -9.90
N ASP A 93 13.22 -7.73 -10.98
CA ASP A 93 12.91 -8.40 -12.25
C ASP A 93 14.24 -8.68 -12.99
N ASP A 94 15.11 -9.46 -12.34
CA ASP A 94 16.50 -9.73 -12.72
C ASP A 94 16.68 -11.05 -13.49
N ASP A 95 15.60 -11.62 -14.04
CA ASP A 95 15.68 -12.81 -14.89
C ASP A 95 16.52 -12.51 -16.16
N PRO A 96 17.50 -13.36 -16.52
CA PRO A 96 18.33 -13.13 -17.69
C PRO A 96 17.58 -13.29 -19.02
N GLU A 97 16.48 -14.05 -19.05
CA GLU A 97 15.71 -14.31 -20.26
C GLU A 97 14.58 -13.29 -20.42
N LEU A 98 14.60 -12.55 -21.52
CA LEU A 98 13.61 -11.50 -21.83
C LEU A 98 12.15 -11.97 -21.74
N ILE A 99 11.89 -13.25 -22.04
CA ILE A 99 10.54 -13.83 -22.04
C ILE A 99 9.98 -14.02 -20.62
N ASN A 100 10.85 -14.17 -19.64
CA ASN A 100 10.49 -14.33 -18.23
C ASN A 100 10.48 -12.99 -17.48
N GLN A 101 11.02 -11.93 -18.10
CA GLN A 101 10.99 -10.57 -17.53
C GLN A 101 9.58 -9.99 -17.61
N ILE A 102 9.11 -9.46 -16.48
CA ILE A 102 7.83 -8.72 -16.43
C ILE A 102 7.99 -7.36 -17.12
N PHE A 103 9.16 -6.72 -16.98
CA PHE A 103 9.47 -5.40 -17.52
C PHE A 103 10.64 -5.49 -18.49
N PRO A 104 10.42 -5.84 -19.76
CA PRO A 104 11.50 -6.08 -20.71
C PRO A 104 12.26 -4.79 -21.09
N GLY A 105 13.60 -4.87 -21.13
CA GLY A 105 14.48 -3.79 -21.60
C GLY A 105 14.25 -2.45 -20.92
N LYS A 106 13.87 -1.43 -21.70
CA LYS A 106 13.63 -0.06 -21.21
C LYS A 106 12.41 0.05 -20.30
N ASP A 107 11.51 -0.94 -20.27
CA ASP A 107 10.35 -0.91 -19.38
C ASP A 107 10.77 -1.04 -17.90
N TYR A 108 11.89 -1.73 -17.64
CA TYR A 108 12.55 -1.72 -16.33
C TYR A 108 13.26 -0.38 -16.13
N SER A 109 12.61 0.50 -15.36
CA SER A 109 13.00 1.91 -15.26
C SER A 109 12.94 2.45 -13.84
N ASN A 110 13.79 3.44 -13.57
CA ASN A 110 13.91 4.14 -12.32
C ASN A 110 14.36 5.58 -12.62
N ALA A 111 13.39 6.48 -12.71
CA ALA A 111 13.62 7.88 -13.06
C ALA A 111 14.42 8.65 -12.00
N ARG A 112 14.63 8.10 -10.80
CA ARG A 112 15.52 8.67 -9.77
C ARG A 112 16.99 8.32 -9.99
N VAL A 113 17.27 7.29 -10.80
CA VAL A 113 18.62 6.84 -11.11
C VAL A 113 19.06 7.37 -12.47
N ARG A 114 18.19 7.28 -13.48
CA ARG A 114 18.48 7.74 -14.84
C ARG A 114 17.20 7.95 -15.64
N ASP A 115 17.12 9.03 -16.42
CA ASP A 115 16.05 9.23 -17.39
C ASP A 115 16.24 8.34 -18.64
N PHE A 116 15.19 8.20 -19.45
CA PHE A 116 15.21 7.37 -20.65
C PHE A 116 16.15 7.92 -21.74
N TYR A 117 16.92 7.02 -22.35
CA TYR A 117 17.82 7.30 -23.48
C TYR A 117 17.82 6.13 -24.47
N ASP A 118 18.39 6.31 -25.67
CA ASP A 118 18.49 5.32 -26.76
C ASP A 118 17.16 4.56 -27.01
N LEU A 119 16.06 5.30 -27.16
CA LEU A 119 14.70 4.76 -27.25
C LEU A 119 14.44 3.91 -28.51
N GLU A 120 15.32 3.97 -29.50
CA GLU A 120 15.34 3.10 -30.67
C GLU A 120 15.77 1.65 -30.34
N LYS A 121 16.31 1.43 -29.14
CA LYS A 121 16.70 0.11 -28.62
C LYS A 121 15.84 -0.29 -27.41
N PRO A 122 14.59 -0.72 -27.63
CA PRO A 122 13.60 -0.88 -26.56
C PRO A 122 13.89 -2.07 -25.63
N PHE A 123 14.63 -3.08 -26.09
CA PHE A 123 14.92 -4.30 -25.33
C PHE A 123 16.30 -4.30 -24.64
N GLU A 124 17.09 -3.22 -24.81
CA GLU A 124 18.33 -3.06 -24.05
C GLU A 124 18.04 -2.46 -22.67
N ASN A 125 18.70 -2.97 -21.64
CA ASN A 125 18.56 -2.46 -20.27
C ASN A 125 19.26 -1.10 -20.13
N MET A 126 18.72 -0.22 -19.26
CA MET A 126 19.35 1.07 -18.94
C MET A 126 20.47 0.98 -17.91
N TYR A 127 20.49 -0.11 -17.13
CA TYR A 127 21.43 -0.37 -16.04
C TYR A 127 21.35 -1.86 -15.65
N ASP A 128 22.27 -2.32 -14.80
CA ASP A 128 22.24 -3.69 -14.28
C ASP A 128 21.05 -3.88 -13.33
N ARG A 129 20.18 -4.84 -13.67
CA ARG A 129 18.98 -5.20 -12.90
C ARG A 129 19.32 -5.79 -11.54
N LYS A 130 20.50 -6.42 -11.40
CA LYS A 130 20.97 -7.04 -10.15
C LYS A 130 21.37 -5.99 -9.10
N ASP A 131 21.74 -4.80 -9.56
CA ASP A 131 22.20 -3.71 -8.70
C ASP A 131 21.08 -2.70 -8.43
N VAL A 132 20.37 -2.27 -9.49
CA VAL A 132 19.40 -1.18 -9.40
C VAL A 132 17.97 -1.75 -9.40
N PRO A 133 17.19 -1.56 -8.31
CA PRO A 133 15.78 -1.89 -8.33
C PRO A 133 15.01 -0.92 -9.25
N ARG A 134 13.95 -1.42 -9.90
CA ARG A 134 13.02 -0.52 -10.59
C ARG A 134 12.28 0.37 -9.59
N MET A 135 11.81 1.51 -10.07
CA MET A 135 10.88 2.37 -9.32
C MET A 135 9.44 2.00 -9.69
N PRO A 136 8.63 1.50 -8.76
CA PRO A 136 7.23 1.22 -9.02
C PRO A 136 6.40 2.41 -9.47
N TRP A 137 5.35 2.13 -10.21
CA TRP A 137 4.42 3.12 -10.77
C TRP A 137 3.02 2.85 -10.25
N HIS A 138 2.49 3.76 -9.45
CA HIS A 138 1.12 3.71 -8.96
C HIS A 138 0.29 4.81 -9.63
N ASP A 139 -0.80 4.44 -10.29
CA ASP A 139 -1.61 5.34 -11.11
C ASP A 139 -3.05 4.86 -11.24
N VAL A 140 -3.94 5.75 -11.69
CA VAL A 140 -5.37 5.49 -11.86
C VAL A 140 -5.80 5.84 -13.29
N HIS A 141 -6.57 4.94 -13.89
CA HIS A 141 -7.16 5.10 -15.21
C HIS A 141 -8.58 4.53 -15.21
N MET A 142 -9.47 5.08 -16.03
CA MET A 142 -10.86 4.64 -16.12
C MET A 142 -11.27 4.31 -17.55
N LEU A 143 -12.18 3.35 -17.66
CA LEU A 143 -12.96 3.07 -18.87
C LEU A 143 -14.33 3.73 -18.73
N THR A 144 -14.78 4.37 -19.80
CA THR A 144 -16.15 4.92 -19.93
C THR A 144 -16.76 4.51 -21.26
N CYS A 145 -18.08 4.42 -21.29
CA CYS A 145 -18.84 4.11 -22.50
C CYS A 145 -20.03 5.06 -22.66
N GLY A 146 -20.56 5.15 -23.89
CA GLY A 146 -21.70 6.01 -24.21
C GLY A 146 -21.33 7.47 -24.46
N GLU A 147 -22.17 8.41 -24.01
CA GLU A 147 -21.98 9.85 -24.27
C GLU A 147 -20.64 10.42 -23.77
N PRO A 148 -20.14 10.08 -22.57
CA PRO A 148 -18.84 10.59 -22.13
C PRO A 148 -17.68 10.20 -23.07
N ALA A 149 -17.76 9.02 -23.70
CA ALA A 149 -16.78 8.60 -24.70
C ALA A 149 -16.90 9.42 -26.00
N ARG A 150 -18.11 9.81 -26.41
CA ARG A 150 -18.34 10.72 -27.55
C ARG A 150 -17.85 12.12 -27.27
N ASP A 151 -18.00 12.62 -26.05
CA ASP A 151 -17.51 13.94 -25.67
C ASP A 151 -15.97 13.99 -25.70
N LEU A 152 -15.31 12.92 -25.27
CA LEU A 152 -13.86 12.79 -25.41
C LEU A 152 -13.44 12.65 -26.88
N ALA A 153 -14.24 11.96 -27.71
CA ALA A 153 -14.04 11.92 -29.16
C ALA A 153 -14.14 13.32 -29.78
N ARG A 154 -15.13 14.12 -29.39
CA ARG A 154 -15.31 15.51 -29.84
C ARG A 154 -14.12 16.36 -29.45
N HIS A 155 -13.60 16.21 -28.23
CA HIS A 155 -12.36 16.84 -27.79
C HIS A 155 -11.18 16.48 -28.72
N PHE A 156 -11.01 15.19 -29.03
CA PHE A 156 -9.96 14.73 -29.96
C PHE A 156 -10.12 15.32 -31.36
N VAL A 157 -11.33 15.24 -31.92
CA VAL A 157 -11.66 15.75 -33.26
C VAL A 157 -11.40 17.26 -33.36
N GLN A 158 -11.79 18.02 -32.33
CA GLN A 158 -11.53 19.46 -32.27
C GLN A 158 -10.03 19.75 -32.35
N ARG A 159 -9.23 19.08 -31.53
CA ARG A 159 -7.77 19.23 -31.52
C ARG A 159 -7.14 18.82 -32.84
N TRP A 160 -7.50 17.64 -33.34
CA TRP A 160 -6.99 17.11 -34.60
C TRP A 160 -7.20 18.09 -35.75
N ASN A 161 -8.42 18.59 -35.90
CA ASN A 161 -8.76 19.55 -36.94
C ASN A 161 -8.09 20.92 -36.74
N TYR A 162 -7.93 21.35 -35.49
CA TYR A 162 -7.19 22.57 -35.15
C TYR A 162 -5.73 22.47 -35.62
N LEU A 163 -5.03 21.40 -35.22
CA LEU A 163 -3.62 21.18 -35.57
C LEU A 163 -3.40 21.01 -37.08
N LEU A 164 -4.33 20.36 -37.79
CA LEU A 164 -4.26 20.23 -39.25
C LEU A 164 -4.37 21.56 -39.99
N ARG A 165 -5.11 22.53 -39.44
CA ARG A 165 -5.25 23.87 -40.03
C ARG A 165 -3.99 24.70 -39.87
N GLU A 166 -3.26 24.52 -38.77
CA GLU A 166 -2.01 25.23 -38.52
C GLU A 166 -0.88 24.76 -39.45
N LYS A 167 -0.77 23.44 -39.66
CA LYS A 167 0.28 22.88 -40.51
C LYS A 167 -0.24 21.72 -41.34
N ARG A 168 -0.22 21.91 -42.67
CA ARG A 168 -0.52 20.85 -43.63
C ARG A 168 0.54 19.74 -43.53
N PRO A 169 0.16 18.49 -43.19
CA PRO A 169 1.12 17.39 -43.14
C PRO A 169 1.62 17.00 -44.54
N SER A 170 2.82 16.40 -44.60
CA SER A 170 3.40 15.90 -45.86
C SER A 170 2.63 14.70 -46.43
N ARG A 171 2.07 13.87 -45.56
CA ARG A 171 1.18 12.76 -45.91
C ARG A 171 -0.26 13.27 -45.94
N ALA A 172 -1.07 12.75 -46.87
CA ALA A 172 -2.50 13.05 -46.91
C ALA A 172 -3.15 12.62 -45.59
N THR A 173 -3.65 13.58 -44.83
CA THR A 173 -4.23 13.37 -43.50
C THR A 173 -5.64 13.96 -43.48
N PRO A 174 -6.67 13.16 -43.20
CA PRO A 174 -8.06 13.61 -43.32
C PRO A 174 -8.49 14.50 -42.16
N LEU A 175 -9.41 15.42 -42.43
CA LEU A 175 -10.21 16.07 -41.38
C LEU A 175 -11.19 15.04 -40.79
N LEU A 176 -11.47 15.19 -39.50
CA LEU A 176 -12.42 14.34 -38.79
C LEU A 176 -13.74 15.08 -38.55
N THR A 177 -14.84 14.34 -38.57
CA THR A 177 -16.17 14.84 -38.22
C THR A 177 -16.54 14.30 -36.85
N PRO A 178 -17.06 15.14 -35.93
CA PRO A 178 -17.53 14.64 -34.64
C PRO A 178 -18.72 13.71 -34.86
N ALA A 179 -18.82 12.66 -34.03
CA ALA A 179 -20.03 11.84 -33.98
C ALA A 179 -21.20 12.69 -33.43
N GLY A 180 -22.42 12.40 -33.90
CA GLY A 180 -23.66 12.92 -33.29
C GLY A 180 -23.84 12.38 -31.88
N ASP A 181 -24.96 12.64 -31.21
CA ASP A 181 -25.29 12.03 -29.92
C ASP A 181 -25.92 10.65 -30.13
N PHE A 182 -25.81 9.74 -29.17
CA PHE A 182 -26.46 8.44 -29.24
C PHE A 182 -27.97 8.65 -29.10
N SER A 183 -28.74 7.99 -29.96
CA SER A 183 -30.13 7.71 -29.60
C SER A 183 -30.17 6.66 -28.49
N LYS A 184 -31.23 6.66 -27.67
CA LYS A 184 -31.40 5.67 -26.59
C LYS A 184 -31.27 4.23 -27.10
N GLY A 185 -31.88 3.94 -28.25
CA GLY A 185 -31.83 2.60 -28.86
C GLY A 185 -30.45 2.20 -29.36
N GLU A 186 -29.64 3.14 -29.86
CA GLU A 186 -28.26 2.85 -30.27
C GLU A 186 -27.38 2.56 -29.06
N LEU A 187 -27.49 3.35 -27.98
CA LEU A 187 -26.72 3.14 -26.76
C LEU A 187 -27.07 1.78 -26.12
N GLU A 188 -28.37 1.49 -25.98
CA GLU A 188 -28.85 0.20 -25.47
C GLU A 188 -28.49 -0.98 -26.37
N GLY A 189 -28.27 -0.73 -27.66
CA GLY A 189 -27.85 -1.74 -28.64
C GLY A 189 -26.35 -2.02 -28.68
N LEU A 190 -25.51 -1.23 -28.02
CA LEU A 190 -24.06 -1.45 -28.02
C LEU A 190 -23.70 -2.72 -27.20
N PRO A 191 -22.96 -3.69 -27.77
CA PRO A 191 -22.62 -4.93 -27.07
C PRO A 191 -21.92 -4.70 -25.73
N LEU A 192 -20.95 -3.77 -25.66
CA LEU A 192 -20.25 -3.45 -24.43
C LEU A 192 -21.17 -2.80 -23.39
N PHE A 193 -22.09 -1.94 -23.83
CA PHE A 193 -23.05 -1.30 -22.93
C PHE A 193 -24.04 -2.33 -22.35
N GLN A 194 -24.49 -3.30 -23.16
CA GLN A 194 -25.31 -4.41 -22.69
C GLN A 194 -24.56 -5.30 -21.69
N TYR A 195 -23.29 -5.58 -21.97
CA TYR A 195 -22.43 -6.34 -21.07
C TYR A 195 -22.19 -5.63 -19.73
N LEU A 196 -22.04 -4.31 -19.76
CA LEU A 196 -21.81 -3.48 -18.57
C LEU A 196 -23.10 -2.92 -17.97
N LYS A 197 -24.29 -3.35 -18.42
CA LYS A 197 -25.56 -2.70 -18.11
C LYS A 197 -25.82 -2.59 -16.60
N ASP A 198 -25.55 -3.66 -15.86
CA ASP A 198 -25.76 -3.69 -14.40
C ASP A 198 -24.78 -2.80 -13.63
N ARG A 199 -23.68 -2.37 -14.27
CA ARG A 199 -22.67 -1.45 -13.71
C ARG A 199 -22.71 -0.06 -14.35
N SER A 200 -23.61 0.19 -15.30
CA SER A 200 -23.72 1.46 -16.03
C SER A 200 -24.65 2.45 -15.32
N THR A 201 -24.40 2.69 -14.04
CA THR A 201 -25.23 3.53 -13.14
C THR A 201 -24.64 4.92 -12.88
N CYS A 202 -23.44 5.18 -13.40
CA CYS A 202 -22.70 6.40 -13.16
C CYS A 202 -23.15 7.55 -14.08
N GLU A 203 -23.37 8.72 -13.49
CA GLU A 203 -23.40 10.00 -14.19
C GLU A 203 -21.97 10.52 -14.32
N VAL A 204 -21.57 10.86 -15.54
CA VAL A 204 -20.19 11.24 -15.85
C VAL A 204 -20.17 12.53 -16.67
N GLN A 205 -19.30 13.46 -16.31
CA GLN A 205 -19.09 14.70 -17.07
C GLN A 205 -17.60 14.85 -17.41
N VAL A 206 -17.31 15.04 -18.70
CA VAL A 206 -15.95 15.34 -19.19
C VAL A 206 -15.56 16.77 -18.86
N LEU A 207 -14.33 16.95 -18.39
CA LEU A 207 -13.70 18.20 -18.01
C LEU A 207 -12.38 18.35 -18.76
N ARG A 208 -11.91 19.58 -18.98
CA ARG A 208 -10.61 19.84 -19.59
C ARG A 208 -9.96 21.13 -19.12
N SER A 209 -8.65 21.16 -19.25
CA SER A 209 -7.83 22.37 -19.24
C SER A 209 -7.40 22.64 -20.67
N ALA A 210 -7.81 23.78 -21.24
CA ALA A 210 -7.61 24.07 -22.64
C ALA A 210 -7.60 25.58 -22.92
N GLY A 211 -6.78 26.01 -23.87
CA GLY A 211 -6.64 27.42 -24.23
C GLY A 211 -6.53 27.65 -25.73
N SER A 212 -6.15 28.88 -26.09
CA SER A 212 -5.98 29.27 -27.50
C SER A 212 -4.90 28.44 -28.19
N TRP A 213 -3.75 28.20 -27.55
CA TRP A 213 -2.64 27.49 -28.19
C TRP A 213 -2.92 26.00 -28.40
N SER A 214 -3.67 25.37 -27.49
CA SER A 214 -3.87 23.91 -27.50
C SER A 214 -5.09 23.44 -28.30
N LEU A 215 -6.18 24.21 -28.30
CA LEU A 215 -7.46 23.85 -28.93
C LEU A 215 -8.08 24.98 -29.77
N GLY A 216 -7.40 26.13 -29.91
CA GLY A 216 -7.93 27.28 -30.64
C GLY A 216 -9.11 27.98 -29.95
N LEU A 217 -9.23 27.84 -28.63
CA LEU A 217 -10.34 28.41 -27.87
C LEU A 217 -10.19 29.94 -27.73
N LYS A 218 -11.30 30.67 -27.92
CA LYS A 218 -11.36 32.12 -27.65
C LYS A 218 -11.30 32.45 -26.16
N GLN A 219 -11.88 31.58 -25.34
CA GLN A 219 -11.86 31.68 -23.89
C GLN A 219 -11.21 30.42 -23.34
N THR A 220 -10.27 30.61 -22.42
CA THR A 220 -9.60 29.50 -21.74
C THR A 220 -10.59 28.72 -20.90
N GLU A 221 -10.63 27.41 -21.10
CA GLU A 221 -11.40 26.49 -20.29
C GLU A 221 -10.51 25.90 -19.18
N HIS A 222 -11.01 25.98 -17.94
CA HIS A 222 -10.39 25.46 -16.72
C HIS A 222 -11.44 24.71 -15.90
N SER A 223 -12.27 23.91 -16.60
CA SER A 223 -13.40 23.18 -16.01
C SER A 223 -12.95 22.14 -14.99
N ILE A 224 -11.73 21.61 -15.12
CA ILE A 224 -11.09 20.72 -14.13
C ILE A 224 -10.94 21.43 -12.79
N GLN A 225 -10.30 22.61 -12.76
CA GLN A 225 -10.11 23.37 -11.53
C GLN A 225 -11.46 23.71 -10.89
N ASN A 226 -12.43 24.14 -11.69
CA ASN A 226 -13.76 24.47 -11.19
C ASN A 226 -14.43 23.28 -10.49
N ALA A 227 -14.28 22.06 -11.03
CA ALA A 227 -14.79 20.85 -10.41
C ALA A 227 -14.05 20.52 -9.09
N TYR A 228 -12.72 20.60 -9.06
CA TYR A 228 -11.93 20.44 -7.84
C TYR A 228 -12.39 21.39 -6.73
N LEU A 229 -12.48 22.69 -7.04
CA LEU A 229 -12.93 23.70 -6.09
C LEU A 229 -14.33 23.40 -5.58
N LYS A 230 -15.24 23.05 -6.49
CA LYS A 230 -16.63 22.82 -6.11
C LYS A 230 -16.78 21.62 -5.19
N LEU A 231 -16.15 20.49 -5.53
CA LEU A 231 -16.24 19.27 -4.74
C LEU A 231 -15.59 19.42 -3.35
N ILE A 232 -14.46 20.14 -3.26
CA ILE A 232 -13.83 20.43 -1.96
C ILE A 232 -14.73 21.33 -1.11
N GLU A 233 -15.25 22.42 -1.69
CA GLU A 233 -16.16 23.35 -1.02
C GLU A 233 -17.41 22.65 -0.47
N THR A 234 -18.01 21.75 -1.25
CA THR A 234 -19.25 21.06 -0.90
C THR A 234 -19.06 19.77 -0.10
N SER A 235 -17.82 19.29 0.08
CA SER A 235 -17.56 18.07 0.84
C SER A 235 -18.12 18.17 2.27
N GLU A 236 -18.65 17.09 2.83
CA GLU A 236 -19.26 17.09 4.17
C GLU A 236 -18.39 16.35 5.19
N HIS A 237 -17.68 15.31 4.76
CA HIS A 237 -17.03 14.32 5.61
C HIS A 237 -15.53 14.22 5.34
N PHE A 238 -15.11 13.96 4.11
CA PHE A 238 -13.69 13.84 3.81
C PHE A 238 -13.37 14.06 2.35
N ILE A 239 -12.10 14.35 2.09
CA ILE A 239 -11.50 14.28 0.76
C ILE A 239 -10.32 13.31 0.80
N TYR A 240 -10.20 12.50 -0.24
CA TYR A 240 -9.05 11.63 -0.49
C TYR A 240 -8.43 12.01 -1.84
N ILE A 241 -7.16 12.39 -1.84
CA ILE A 241 -6.45 12.85 -3.03
C ILE A 241 -5.23 11.96 -3.23
N GLU A 242 -5.05 11.46 -4.44
CA GLU A 242 -3.77 10.94 -4.90
C GLU A 242 -3.30 11.83 -6.05
N ASN A 243 -2.13 12.45 -5.90
CA ASN A 243 -1.62 13.34 -6.94
C ASN A 243 -0.10 13.30 -7.03
N GLN A 244 0.42 13.38 -8.26
CA GLN A 244 1.86 13.48 -8.49
C GLN A 244 2.47 14.76 -7.92
N PHE A 245 1.73 15.86 -7.92
CA PHE A 245 2.19 17.15 -7.40
C PHE A 245 1.14 17.74 -6.46
N PHE A 246 1.61 18.48 -5.45
CA PHE A 246 0.74 19.28 -4.59
C PHE A 246 1.29 20.71 -4.46
N ILE A 247 1.13 21.49 -5.53
CA ILE A 247 1.60 22.87 -5.64
C ILE A 247 0.40 23.79 -5.84
N THR A 248 0.03 24.54 -4.82
CA THR A 248 -1.20 25.35 -4.79
C THR A 248 -0.97 26.72 -4.14
N SER A 249 -1.96 27.61 -4.26
CA SER A 249 -2.17 28.86 -3.52
C SER A 249 -1.15 29.13 -2.41
N SER A 250 -0.04 29.72 -2.80
CA SER A 250 1.08 30.09 -1.93
C SER A 250 1.82 31.27 -2.56
N SER A 251 2.69 31.91 -1.79
CA SER A 251 3.50 33.02 -2.28
C SER A 251 4.93 32.88 -1.79
N TRP A 252 5.89 32.92 -2.70
CA TRP A 252 7.30 32.85 -2.37
C TRP A 252 8.11 33.79 -3.27
N ASP A 253 8.98 34.59 -2.66
CA ASP A 253 9.87 35.53 -3.35
C ASP A 253 9.17 36.47 -4.37
N GLY A 254 8.00 36.99 -4.01
CA GLY A 254 7.19 37.85 -4.87
C GLY A 254 6.40 37.13 -5.97
N VAL A 255 6.61 35.83 -6.17
CA VAL A 255 5.84 34.99 -7.09
C VAL A 255 4.62 34.41 -6.36
N VAL A 256 3.45 34.54 -6.97
CA VAL A 256 2.18 34.02 -6.44
C VAL A 256 1.75 32.83 -7.29
N ILE A 257 1.43 31.72 -6.62
CA ILE A 257 0.80 30.55 -7.22
C ILE A 257 -0.72 30.77 -7.14
N GLU A 258 -1.39 30.88 -8.28
CA GLU A 258 -2.75 31.42 -8.39
C GLU A 258 -3.86 30.38 -8.25
N ASN A 259 -3.57 29.10 -8.53
CA ASN A 259 -4.60 28.06 -8.46
C ASN A 259 -5.18 27.92 -7.04
N LYS A 260 -6.49 27.69 -6.95
CA LYS A 260 -7.29 27.92 -5.73
C LYS A 260 -7.58 26.67 -4.89
N ILE A 261 -6.95 25.54 -5.21
CA ILE A 261 -7.27 24.25 -4.56
C ILE A 261 -6.93 24.28 -3.06
N GLY A 262 -5.76 24.79 -2.70
CA GLY A 262 -5.30 24.96 -1.32
C GLY A 262 -6.11 26.00 -0.55
N ASP A 263 -6.55 27.08 -1.22
CA ASP A 263 -7.49 28.05 -0.65
C ASP A 263 -8.81 27.34 -0.27
N ALA A 264 -9.38 26.55 -1.18
CA ALA A 264 -10.61 25.80 -0.93
C ALA A 264 -10.46 24.78 0.21
N ILE A 265 -9.31 24.10 0.32
CA ILE A 265 -9.02 23.18 1.43
C ILE A 265 -8.96 23.93 2.76
N VAL A 266 -8.24 25.05 2.83
CA VAL A 266 -8.15 25.87 4.05
C VAL A 266 -9.53 26.35 4.48
N ASP A 267 -10.31 26.91 3.54
CA ASP A 267 -11.65 27.42 3.82
C ASP A 267 -12.58 26.29 4.30
N ARG A 268 -12.46 25.11 3.70
CA ARG A 268 -13.24 23.94 4.11
C ARG A 268 -12.89 23.43 5.51
N ILE A 269 -11.60 23.43 5.86
CA ILE A 269 -11.14 23.07 7.21
C ILE A 269 -11.63 24.09 8.24
N ILE A 270 -11.51 25.39 7.95
CA ILE A 270 -12.01 26.46 8.82
C ILE A 270 -13.51 26.28 9.07
N ARG A 271 -14.28 25.95 8.04
CA ARG A 271 -15.71 25.64 8.16
C ARG A 271 -15.96 24.43 9.05
N ALA A 272 -15.25 23.32 8.85
CA ALA A 272 -15.37 22.11 9.69
C ALA A 272 -15.13 22.42 11.17
N ASN A 273 -14.03 23.13 11.45
CA ASN A 273 -13.62 23.51 12.81
C ASN A 273 -14.62 24.45 13.47
N THR A 274 -15.15 25.42 12.72
CA THR A 274 -16.15 26.37 13.21
C THR A 274 -17.49 25.68 13.50
N GLU A 275 -17.88 24.70 12.67
CA GLU A 275 -19.09 23.90 12.86
C GLU A 275 -18.92 22.77 13.89
N GLY A 276 -17.70 22.49 14.36
CA GLY A 276 -17.39 21.36 15.23
C GLY A 276 -17.68 19.99 14.60
N LYS A 277 -17.60 19.89 13.26
CA LYS A 277 -17.88 18.65 12.53
C LYS A 277 -16.59 17.89 12.22
N PRO A 278 -16.61 16.55 12.32
CA PRO A 278 -15.48 15.74 11.87
C PRO A 278 -15.31 15.90 10.35
N TRP A 279 -14.12 16.32 9.93
CA TRP A 279 -13.74 16.38 8.52
C TRP A 279 -12.26 16.06 8.34
N LYS A 280 -11.90 15.27 7.32
CA LYS A 280 -10.51 14.89 7.06
C LYS A 280 -10.11 15.07 5.59
N ALA A 281 -8.88 15.49 5.36
CA ALA A 281 -8.19 15.47 4.07
C ALA A 281 -7.02 14.49 4.13
N MET A 282 -7.11 13.43 3.34
CA MET A 282 -6.09 12.39 3.20
C MET A 282 -5.41 12.57 1.84
N ILE A 283 -4.14 12.94 1.83
CA ILE A 283 -3.44 13.31 0.59
C ILE A 283 -2.24 12.40 0.41
N VAL A 284 -2.21 11.62 -0.66
CA VAL A 284 -1.10 10.74 -1.04
C VAL A 284 -0.34 11.37 -2.22
N ILE A 285 0.95 11.63 -2.02
CA ILE A 285 1.86 12.23 -3.02
C ILE A 285 3.18 11.47 -3.04
N PRO A 286 3.98 11.53 -4.13
CA PRO A 286 5.29 10.89 -4.15
C PRO A 286 6.23 11.52 -3.11
N LEU A 287 7.13 10.72 -2.54
CA LEU A 287 8.13 11.20 -1.58
C LEU A 287 9.05 12.24 -2.21
N MET A 288 9.46 12.00 -3.45
CA MET A 288 10.21 12.95 -4.26
C MET A 288 9.80 12.86 -5.73
N PRO A 289 9.78 13.99 -6.46
CA PRO A 289 9.65 13.99 -7.91
C PRO A 289 10.73 13.12 -8.60
N GLY A 290 10.33 12.43 -9.67
CA GLY A 290 11.21 11.52 -10.43
C GLY A 290 12.19 12.27 -11.34
N PHE A 291 13.30 12.73 -10.76
CA PHE A 291 14.46 13.29 -11.48
C PHE A 291 15.72 12.50 -11.09
N ASP A 292 16.63 12.33 -12.05
CA ASP A 292 17.82 11.49 -11.96
C ASP A 292 18.97 12.08 -11.14
N SER A 293 18.90 13.39 -10.86
CA SER A 293 19.94 14.10 -10.11
C SER A 293 19.70 14.03 -8.58
N PRO A 294 20.72 13.70 -7.77
CA PRO A 294 20.66 13.76 -6.31
C PRO A 294 20.39 15.20 -5.82
N ILE A 295 19.62 15.36 -4.76
CA ILE A 295 19.12 16.70 -4.38
C ILE A 295 20.21 17.65 -3.86
N ASP A 296 21.31 17.11 -3.35
CA ASP A 296 22.47 17.84 -2.88
C ASP A 296 23.45 18.22 -4.00
N GLU A 297 23.20 17.81 -5.25
CA GLU A 297 24.06 18.19 -6.39
C GLU A 297 23.53 19.43 -7.11
N PRO A 298 24.39 20.34 -7.61
CA PRO A 298 23.96 21.56 -8.33
C PRO A 298 22.97 21.31 -9.46
N GLU A 299 23.09 20.18 -10.16
CA GLU A 299 22.25 19.77 -11.30
C GLU A 299 20.78 19.55 -10.92
N ALA A 300 20.47 19.25 -9.65
CA ALA A 300 19.11 19.02 -9.16
C ALA A 300 18.28 20.31 -8.92
N SER A 301 18.57 21.38 -9.66
CA SER A 301 17.91 22.68 -9.54
C SER A 301 16.38 22.60 -9.68
N SER A 302 15.91 21.90 -10.73
CA SER A 302 14.48 21.68 -10.98
C SER A 302 13.80 20.92 -9.84
N LEU A 303 14.46 19.88 -9.31
CA LEU A 303 13.96 19.11 -8.18
C LEU A 303 13.82 19.99 -6.93
N ARG A 304 14.85 20.78 -6.60
CA ARG A 304 14.81 21.70 -5.45
C ARG A 304 13.72 22.76 -5.58
N LEU A 305 13.50 23.30 -6.79
CA LEU A 305 12.44 24.28 -7.04
C LEU A 305 11.05 23.68 -6.86
N ILE A 306 10.80 22.50 -7.44
CA ILE A 306 9.52 21.79 -7.30
C ILE A 306 9.24 21.47 -5.82
N MET A 307 10.22 20.91 -5.12
CA MET A 307 10.10 20.60 -3.69
C MET A 307 9.87 21.87 -2.85
N GLN A 308 10.53 22.99 -3.17
CA GLN A 308 10.30 24.26 -2.52
C GLN A 308 8.85 24.72 -2.69
N CYS A 309 8.33 24.75 -3.91
CA CYS A 309 6.93 25.14 -4.18
C CYS A 309 5.92 24.20 -3.50
N GLN A 310 6.19 22.90 -3.47
CA GLN A 310 5.34 21.92 -2.80
C GLN A 310 5.32 22.15 -1.28
N TYR A 311 6.49 22.31 -0.65
CA TYR A 311 6.53 22.61 0.78
C TYR A 311 5.95 23.98 1.13
N GLN A 312 6.11 25.01 0.27
CA GLN A 312 5.45 26.32 0.47
C GLN A 312 3.93 26.23 0.37
N SER A 313 3.40 25.26 -0.37
CA SER A 313 1.97 24.99 -0.43
C SER A 313 1.48 24.33 0.85
N ILE A 314 2.26 23.37 1.39
CA ILE A 314 1.85 22.51 2.51
C ILE A 314 2.15 23.15 3.87
N SER A 315 3.44 23.34 4.19
CA SER A 315 3.92 23.55 5.56
C SER A 315 4.83 24.75 5.77
N ARG A 316 5.46 25.29 4.71
CA ARG A 316 6.49 26.34 4.80
C ARG A 316 5.97 27.70 4.39
N GLY A 317 6.46 28.75 5.04
CA GLY A 317 6.08 30.12 4.72
C GLY A 317 4.68 30.48 5.21
N GLN A 318 4.45 31.80 5.33
CA GLN A 318 3.28 32.36 6.01
C GLN A 318 1.94 32.12 5.27
N THR A 319 2.00 31.75 3.99
CA THR A 319 0.84 31.51 3.12
C THR A 319 0.54 30.03 2.89
N SER A 320 1.37 29.11 3.42
CA SER A 320 1.08 27.67 3.40
C SER A 320 -0.22 27.32 4.11
N ILE A 321 -0.81 26.17 3.75
CA ILE A 321 -2.00 25.61 4.41
C ILE A 321 -1.77 25.53 5.93
N PHE A 322 -0.67 24.92 6.38
CA PHE A 322 -0.43 24.73 7.81
C PHE A 322 -0.29 26.05 8.55
N SER A 323 0.45 27.01 7.98
CA SER A 323 0.65 28.32 8.63
C SER A 323 -0.65 29.12 8.70
N ARG A 324 -1.50 29.04 7.68
CA ARG A 324 -2.82 29.69 7.66
C ARG A 324 -3.77 29.12 8.72
N LEU A 325 -3.79 27.79 8.89
CA LEU A 325 -4.60 27.13 9.91
C LEU A 325 -4.09 27.44 11.33
N ARG A 326 -2.78 27.35 11.56
CA ARG A 326 -2.16 27.65 12.87
C ARG A 326 -2.35 29.10 13.30
N LYS A 327 -2.38 30.06 12.36
CA LYS A 327 -2.72 31.48 12.63
C LYS A 327 -4.13 31.65 13.21
N LEU A 328 -5.03 30.70 12.95
CA LEU A 328 -6.39 30.67 13.48
C LEU A 328 -6.52 29.75 14.71
N ASN A 329 -5.40 29.30 15.28
CA ASN A 329 -5.34 28.31 16.37
C ASN A 329 -6.00 26.96 16.00
N ILE A 330 -5.95 26.58 14.72
CA ILE A 330 -6.40 25.27 14.25
C ILE A 330 -5.17 24.39 14.03
N GLU A 331 -5.12 23.22 14.67
CA GLU A 331 -4.02 22.27 14.46
C GLU A 331 -4.22 21.52 13.13
N PRO A 332 -3.31 21.66 12.14
CA PRO A 332 -3.50 21.05 10.82
C PRO A 332 -3.67 19.53 10.87
N PHE A 333 -2.91 18.82 11.71
CA PHE A 333 -2.92 17.36 11.77
C PHE A 333 -4.27 16.76 12.24
N ASP A 334 -5.15 17.57 12.83
CA ASP A 334 -6.51 17.14 13.15
C ASP A 334 -7.43 17.09 11.91
N TYR A 335 -7.07 17.74 10.81
CA TYR A 335 -7.91 17.86 9.62
C TYR A 335 -7.24 17.42 8.32
N ILE A 336 -5.93 17.56 8.17
CA ILE A 336 -5.21 17.28 6.92
C ILE A 336 -3.90 16.54 7.20
N GLN A 337 -3.70 15.42 6.52
CA GLN A 337 -2.49 14.61 6.61
C GLN A 337 -1.99 14.20 5.24
N PHE A 338 -0.68 14.32 5.05
CA PHE A 338 0.03 13.91 3.84
C PHE A 338 0.72 12.56 4.05
N PHE A 339 0.60 11.69 3.05
CA PHE A 339 1.13 10.34 2.99
C PHE A 339 1.89 10.14 1.68
N SER A 340 2.67 9.08 1.62
CA SER A 340 3.36 8.60 0.43
C SER A 340 3.44 7.09 0.43
N LEU A 341 4.01 6.50 -0.62
CA LEU A 341 4.16 5.07 -0.76
C LEU A 341 5.64 4.67 -0.89
N ARG A 342 6.05 3.60 -0.20
CA ARG A 342 7.40 3.05 -0.22
C ARG A 342 7.38 1.54 -0.03
N LYS A 343 8.29 0.85 -0.71
CA LYS A 343 8.44 -0.60 -0.60
C LYS A 343 9.90 -1.00 -0.38
N TRP A 344 10.08 -2.20 0.17
CA TRP A 344 11.36 -2.89 0.21
C TRP A 344 11.27 -4.25 -0.49
N SER A 345 12.41 -4.77 -0.92
CA SER A 345 12.55 -6.11 -1.50
C SER A 345 13.98 -6.60 -1.32
N THR A 346 14.26 -7.83 -1.76
CA THR A 346 15.62 -8.25 -2.11
C THR A 346 15.89 -7.95 -3.59
N ASN A 347 17.16 -7.77 -3.95
CA ASN A 347 17.63 -7.64 -5.33
C ASN A 347 18.92 -8.44 -5.58
N GLY A 348 19.08 -8.93 -6.81
CA GLY A 348 20.27 -9.68 -7.25
C GLY A 348 20.44 -11.06 -6.61
N GLU A 349 21.53 -11.74 -6.96
CA GLU A 349 21.83 -13.12 -6.53
C GLU A 349 22.03 -13.24 -5.02
N ASN A 350 22.58 -12.21 -4.40
CA ASN A 350 22.88 -12.19 -2.97
C ASN A 350 21.71 -11.73 -2.11
N ASP A 351 20.49 -11.57 -2.66
CA ASP A 351 19.32 -11.07 -1.93
C ASP A 351 19.63 -9.80 -1.12
N LYS A 352 20.25 -8.82 -1.76
CA LYS A 352 20.58 -7.53 -1.14
C LYS A 352 19.29 -6.81 -0.76
N LEU A 353 19.16 -6.34 0.47
CA LEU A 353 17.99 -5.59 0.92
C LEU A 353 18.01 -4.19 0.29
N VAL A 354 16.95 -3.88 -0.43
CA VAL A 354 16.78 -2.60 -1.14
C VAL A 354 15.43 -2.00 -0.81
N THR A 355 15.31 -0.67 -0.96
CA THR A 355 14.05 0.06 -0.87
C THR A 355 13.94 1.07 -1.99
N GLU A 356 12.70 1.31 -2.44
CA GLU A 356 12.39 2.38 -3.37
C GLU A 356 11.00 2.97 -3.05
N GLN A 357 10.78 4.23 -3.42
CA GLN A 357 9.44 4.82 -3.38
C GLN A 357 8.53 4.18 -4.44
N LEU A 358 7.25 4.05 -4.13
CA LEU A 358 6.23 3.82 -5.15
C LEU A 358 5.85 5.18 -5.71
N TYR A 359 6.13 5.41 -6.98
CA TYR A 359 5.89 6.70 -7.59
C TYR A 359 4.39 6.91 -7.85
N VAL A 360 3.78 7.73 -6.99
CA VAL A 360 2.37 8.13 -7.11
C VAL A 360 2.24 9.06 -8.31
N HIS A 361 1.80 8.52 -9.43
CA HIS A 361 1.50 9.25 -10.65
C HIS A 361 0.00 9.49 -10.84
N ALA A 362 -0.88 8.95 -9.99
CA ALA A 362 -2.31 9.21 -10.02
C ALA A 362 -2.65 10.72 -10.03
N LYS A 363 -3.84 11.05 -10.56
CA LYS A 363 -4.48 12.37 -10.43
C LYS A 363 -5.97 12.18 -10.11
N LEU A 364 -6.21 11.88 -8.85
CA LEU A 364 -7.48 11.43 -8.29
C LEU A 364 -7.95 12.39 -7.19
N LEU A 365 -9.26 12.63 -7.13
CA LEU A 365 -9.96 13.19 -5.96
C LEU A 365 -11.21 12.35 -5.70
N ILE A 366 -11.39 11.86 -4.48
CA ILE A 366 -12.64 11.25 -3.99
C ILE A 366 -13.19 12.15 -2.89
N THR A 367 -14.49 12.46 -2.94
CA THR A 367 -15.17 13.25 -1.90
C THR A 367 -16.35 12.47 -1.33
N ASP A 368 -16.36 12.28 -0.01
CA ASP A 368 -17.45 11.69 0.77
C ASP A 368 -17.95 10.32 0.29
N ASP A 369 -17.12 9.54 -0.42
CA ASP A 369 -17.53 8.33 -1.14
C ASP A 369 -18.76 8.56 -2.07
N ARG A 370 -18.89 9.76 -2.67
CA ARG A 370 -20.02 10.13 -3.57
C ARG A 370 -19.58 10.59 -4.95
N ASN A 371 -18.50 11.35 -5.00
CA ASN A 371 -18.00 11.92 -6.24
C ASN A 371 -16.52 11.60 -6.40
N VAL A 372 -16.11 11.38 -7.64
CA VAL A 372 -14.71 11.09 -8.00
C VAL A 372 -14.30 11.98 -9.17
N ILE A 373 -13.09 12.54 -9.15
CA ILE A 373 -12.41 13.08 -10.32
C ILE A 373 -11.23 12.17 -10.65
N ILE A 374 -11.16 11.68 -11.89
CA ILE A 374 -10.02 10.95 -12.46
C ILE A 374 -9.60 11.67 -13.74
N GLY A 375 -8.30 11.87 -13.95
CA GLY A 375 -7.81 12.49 -15.18
C GLY A 375 -6.28 12.56 -15.25
N SER A 376 -5.80 13.50 -16.06
CA SER A 376 -4.36 13.76 -16.25
C SER A 376 -3.83 14.97 -15.46
N ALA A 377 -4.74 15.80 -14.94
CA ALA A 377 -4.42 17.10 -14.36
C ALA A 377 -3.82 17.01 -12.95
N ASN A 378 -2.57 17.47 -12.82
CA ASN A 378 -1.90 17.57 -11.54
C ASN A 378 -2.44 18.73 -10.69
N ILE A 379 -2.24 18.71 -9.37
CA ILE A 379 -2.47 19.89 -8.52
C ILE A 379 -1.25 20.80 -8.65
N ASN A 380 -1.24 21.58 -9.73
CA ASN A 380 -0.30 22.67 -10.01
C ASN A 380 -0.93 23.65 -11.01
N GLU A 381 -0.35 24.83 -11.17
CA GLU A 381 -0.89 25.80 -12.13
C GLU A 381 -0.79 25.34 -13.59
N ARG A 382 0.23 24.53 -13.91
CA ARG A 382 0.46 23.98 -15.25
C ARG A 382 -0.77 23.22 -15.74
N SER A 383 -1.40 22.43 -14.89
CA SER A 383 -2.58 21.66 -15.22
C SER A 383 -3.90 22.39 -14.92
N GLN A 384 -3.96 23.27 -13.90
CA GLN A 384 -5.24 23.80 -13.39
C GLN A 384 -5.71 25.12 -14.06
N LEU A 385 -4.82 25.91 -14.66
CA LEU A 385 -5.18 27.23 -15.20
C LEU A 385 -5.81 27.20 -16.61
N GLY A 386 -5.73 26.07 -17.32
CA GLY A 386 -6.26 25.93 -18.69
C GLY A 386 -5.41 26.57 -19.79
N SER A 387 -4.73 27.68 -19.49
CA SER A 387 -3.89 28.43 -20.45
C SER A 387 -2.50 27.82 -20.67
N ARG A 388 -2.12 26.86 -19.82
CA ARG A 388 -0.82 26.16 -19.81
C ARG A 388 -0.97 24.79 -20.46
N ASP A 389 -0.68 23.68 -19.78
CA ASP A 389 -0.79 22.34 -20.37
C ASP A 389 -2.26 22.02 -20.67
N SER A 390 -2.48 21.27 -21.76
CA SER A 390 -3.81 20.72 -22.02
C SER A 390 -4.02 19.41 -21.29
N GLU A 391 -5.16 19.30 -20.62
CA GLU A 391 -5.49 18.17 -19.73
C GLU A 391 -6.95 17.75 -19.95
N VAL A 392 -7.26 16.51 -19.58
CA VAL A 392 -8.63 15.99 -19.51
C VAL A 392 -8.88 15.31 -18.17
N ALA A 393 -10.11 15.36 -17.71
CA ALA A 393 -10.59 14.59 -16.55
C ALA A 393 -12.08 14.26 -16.75
N MET A 394 -12.62 13.37 -15.93
CA MET A 394 -14.07 13.30 -15.71
C MET A 394 -14.39 13.41 -14.24
N VAL A 395 -15.53 14.04 -13.94
CA VAL A 395 -16.21 13.88 -12.65
C VAL A 395 -17.26 12.77 -12.78
N VAL A 396 -17.27 11.87 -11.81
CA VAL A 396 -18.14 10.69 -11.75
C VAL A 396 -18.98 10.76 -10.49
N ARG A 397 -20.29 10.60 -10.63
CA ARG A 397 -21.26 10.47 -9.54
C ARG A 397 -22.09 9.23 -9.76
N ASP A 398 -22.13 8.33 -8.78
CA ASP A 398 -22.92 7.11 -8.89
C ASP A 398 -24.35 7.32 -8.40
N THR A 399 -25.31 6.75 -9.13
CA THR A 399 -26.72 6.69 -8.73
C THR A 399 -27.04 5.40 -7.96
N ASP A 400 -26.20 4.37 -8.08
CA ASP A 400 -26.28 3.18 -7.25
C ASP A 400 -25.65 3.45 -5.88
N LEU A 401 -26.47 3.31 -4.84
CA LEU A 401 -26.09 3.67 -3.48
C LEU A 401 -25.88 2.43 -2.62
N VAL A 402 -24.73 2.39 -1.96
CA VAL A 402 -24.38 1.37 -0.98
C VAL A 402 -24.59 1.92 0.43
N LYS A 403 -25.35 1.19 1.24
CA LYS A 403 -25.47 1.49 2.67
C LYS A 403 -24.16 1.12 3.36
N THR A 404 -23.52 2.10 3.97
CA THR A 404 -22.23 1.98 4.67
C THR A 404 -22.24 2.86 5.93
N LYS A 405 -21.06 3.21 6.45
CA LYS A 405 -20.89 4.10 7.59
C LYS A 405 -19.97 5.28 7.27
N MET A 406 -20.18 6.38 7.98
CA MET A 406 -19.35 7.58 7.92
C MET A 406 -19.29 8.20 9.31
N ASN A 407 -18.12 8.17 9.95
CA ASN A 407 -17.93 8.58 11.34
C ASN A 407 -18.95 7.87 12.27
N ASP A 408 -18.99 6.54 12.18
CA ASP A 408 -19.82 5.60 12.94
C ASP A 408 -21.34 5.74 12.75
N LYS A 409 -21.77 6.56 11.78
CA LYS A 409 -23.19 6.78 11.46
C LYS A 409 -23.54 6.13 10.13
N GLU A 410 -24.77 5.63 10.00
CA GLU A 410 -25.26 5.10 8.73
C GLU A 410 -25.16 6.16 7.62
N TYR A 411 -24.65 5.75 6.46
CA TYR A 411 -24.39 6.62 5.33
C TYR A 411 -24.70 5.90 4.01
N TYR A 412 -25.08 6.64 2.98
CA TYR A 412 -25.30 6.10 1.64
C TYR A 412 -24.21 6.63 0.70
N ALA A 413 -23.21 5.78 0.45
CA ALA A 413 -22.14 6.08 -0.49
C ALA A 413 -22.55 5.72 -1.92
N GLY A 414 -21.94 6.35 -2.92
CA GLY A 414 -22.05 5.93 -4.32
C GLY A 414 -21.13 4.73 -4.55
N ARG A 415 -21.63 3.66 -5.15
CA ARG A 415 -20.90 2.39 -5.30
C ARG A 415 -19.53 2.59 -5.92
N PHE A 416 -19.43 3.29 -7.04
CA PHE A 416 -18.16 3.54 -7.74
C PHE A 416 -17.10 4.19 -6.84
N ALA A 417 -17.45 5.27 -6.14
CA ALA A 417 -16.52 6.00 -5.28
C ALA A 417 -16.08 5.17 -4.07
N TRP A 418 -17.05 4.47 -3.45
CA TRP A 418 -16.84 3.62 -2.29
C TRP A 418 -15.97 2.39 -2.59
N GLU A 419 -16.20 1.71 -3.71
CA GLU A 419 -15.37 0.57 -4.14
C GLU A 419 -13.96 1.01 -4.52
N LEU A 420 -13.82 2.12 -5.26
CA LEU A 420 -12.53 2.66 -5.66
C LEU A 420 -11.66 3.04 -4.45
N ARG A 421 -12.21 3.80 -3.50
CA ARG A 421 -11.47 4.20 -2.29
C ARG A 421 -10.99 2.97 -1.51
N GLN A 422 -11.87 1.99 -1.30
CA GLN A 422 -11.49 0.79 -0.56
C GLN A 422 -10.42 -0.02 -1.29
N ARG A 423 -10.51 -0.15 -2.62
CA ARG A 423 -9.48 -0.84 -3.42
C ARG A 423 -8.11 -0.17 -3.23
N LEU A 424 -8.04 1.15 -3.38
CA LEU A 424 -6.79 1.90 -3.21
C LEU A 424 -6.25 1.78 -1.79
N MET A 425 -7.09 1.98 -0.77
CA MET A 425 -6.63 1.88 0.62
C MET A 425 -6.20 0.45 1.01
N ARG A 426 -6.84 -0.60 0.46
CA ARG A 426 -6.43 -2.00 0.62
C ARG A 426 -5.04 -2.24 0.02
N GLU A 427 -4.82 -1.77 -1.20
CA GLU A 427 -3.52 -1.85 -1.89
C GLU A 427 -2.43 -1.18 -1.06
N HIS A 428 -2.67 0.06 -0.59
CA HIS A 428 -1.71 0.83 0.20
C HIS A 428 -1.37 0.20 1.55
N LEU A 429 -2.29 -0.57 2.14
CA LEU A 429 -2.08 -1.35 3.36
C LEU A 429 -1.58 -2.78 3.10
N GLY A 430 -1.41 -3.18 1.84
CA GLY A 430 -0.81 -4.46 1.46
C GLY A 430 -1.78 -5.66 1.47
N CYS A 431 -3.08 -5.41 1.35
CA CYS A 431 -4.05 -6.46 1.08
C CYS A 431 -3.94 -6.89 -0.40
N ASP A 432 -4.15 -8.18 -0.67
CA ASP A 432 -4.18 -8.70 -2.04
C ASP A 432 -5.54 -8.35 -2.66
N VAL A 433 -5.59 -7.20 -3.35
CA VAL A 433 -6.83 -6.63 -3.91
C VAL A 433 -7.45 -7.49 -4.99
N ASP A 434 -6.65 -8.23 -5.74
CA ASP A 434 -7.13 -9.12 -6.80
C ASP A 434 -7.74 -10.37 -6.16
N LEU A 435 -7.11 -10.90 -5.10
CA LEU A 435 -7.70 -11.97 -4.31
C LEU A 435 -9.02 -11.54 -3.65
N VAL A 436 -9.11 -10.33 -3.09
CA VAL A 436 -10.37 -9.81 -2.53
C VAL A 436 -11.47 -9.82 -3.59
N GLU A 437 -11.18 -9.38 -4.81
CA GLU A 437 -12.14 -9.40 -5.91
C GLU A 437 -12.56 -10.83 -6.29
N ILE A 438 -11.63 -11.78 -6.35
CA ILE A 438 -11.92 -13.19 -6.60
C ILE A 438 -12.85 -13.74 -5.51
N VAL A 439 -12.54 -13.47 -4.24
CA VAL A 439 -13.37 -13.91 -3.11
C VAL A 439 -14.77 -13.31 -3.18
N GLU A 440 -14.91 -12.01 -3.46
CA GLU A 440 -16.22 -11.37 -3.62
C GLU A 440 -17.03 -11.97 -4.77
N ARG A 441 -16.41 -12.19 -5.94
CA ARG A 441 -17.07 -12.84 -7.09
C ARG A 441 -17.55 -14.25 -6.74
N LYS A 442 -16.71 -15.04 -6.06
CA LYS A 442 -17.06 -16.40 -5.60
C LYS A 442 -18.24 -16.36 -4.62
N PHE A 443 -18.19 -15.51 -3.60
CA PHE A 443 -19.24 -15.43 -2.60
C PHE A 443 -20.57 -14.89 -3.15
N ASN A 444 -20.52 -13.96 -4.12
CA ASN A 444 -21.71 -13.53 -4.86
C ASN A 444 -22.34 -14.68 -5.67
N ARG A 445 -21.54 -15.57 -6.26
CA ARG A 445 -22.03 -16.78 -6.93
C ARG A 445 -22.69 -17.73 -5.94
N LEU A 446 -22.10 -17.95 -4.76
CA LEU A 446 -22.70 -18.76 -3.69
C LEU A 446 -24.05 -18.18 -3.24
N GLU A 447 -24.16 -16.86 -3.12
CA GLU A 447 -25.41 -16.19 -2.81
C GLU A 447 -26.47 -16.45 -3.90
N HIS A 448 -26.11 -16.30 -5.17
CA HIS A 448 -27.02 -16.55 -6.29
C HIS A 448 -27.50 -18.01 -6.36
N LEU A 449 -26.60 -18.97 -6.10
CA LEU A 449 -26.93 -20.39 -6.00
C LEU A 449 -27.86 -20.66 -4.81
N ALA A 450 -27.62 -20.03 -3.67
CA ALA A 450 -28.49 -20.11 -2.50
C ALA A 450 -29.88 -19.52 -2.82
N GLN A 451 -29.97 -18.41 -3.55
CA GLN A 451 -31.25 -17.81 -3.96
C GLN A 451 -32.11 -18.73 -4.83
N LYS A 452 -31.47 -19.58 -5.66
CA LYS A 452 -32.15 -20.58 -6.49
C LYS A 452 -32.54 -21.84 -5.71
N ASN A 453 -31.72 -22.29 -4.75
CA ASN A 453 -31.84 -23.61 -4.11
C ASN A 453 -32.08 -23.53 -2.58
N PHE A 454 -32.54 -22.40 -2.03
CA PHE A 454 -32.67 -22.22 -0.58
C PHE A 454 -33.59 -23.25 0.09
N ASP A 455 -34.59 -23.79 -0.63
CA ASP A 455 -35.53 -24.78 -0.07
C ASP A 455 -34.89 -26.15 0.14
N THR A 456 -33.85 -26.50 -0.63
CA THR A 456 -33.13 -27.78 -0.56
C THR A 456 -31.78 -27.68 0.13
N LEU A 457 -31.22 -26.46 0.27
CA LEU A 457 -29.91 -26.22 0.89
C LEU A 457 -29.96 -25.79 2.36
N HIS A 458 -31.08 -25.27 2.86
CA HIS A 458 -31.09 -24.74 4.24
C HIS A 458 -31.01 -25.84 5.31
N THR A 459 -30.29 -25.58 6.40
CA THR A 459 -30.04 -26.52 7.52
C THR A 459 -30.97 -26.31 8.73
N LEU A 460 -31.93 -25.38 8.63
CA LEU A 460 -32.87 -25.09 9.73
C LEU A 460 -33.78 -26.29 10.07
N ASN A 461 -33.95 -26.57 11.37
CA ASN A 461 -34.72 -27.71 11.92
C ASN A 461 -36.21 -27.68 11.58
N GLU A 462 -36.83 -28.85 11.46
CA GLU A 462 -38.28 -28.96 11.24
C GLU A 462 -39.09 -28.67 12.51
N GLY A 463 -40.26 -28.02 12.37
CA GLY A 463 -41.17 -27.70 13.48
C GLY A 463 -41.52 -26.21 13.66
N LYS A 464 -40.88 -25.30 12.90
CA LYS A 464 -41.21 -23.87 12.87
C LYS A 464 -41.32 -23.40 11.41
N LYS A 465 -42.30 -22.55 11.08
CA LYS A 465 -42.35 -21.87 9.78
C LYS A 465 -41.27 -20.79 9.74
N TYR A 466 -40.26 -20.98 8.89
CA TYR A 466 -39.19 -20.00 8.65
C TYR A 466 -39.54 -19.11 7.46
N LYS A 467 -39.11 -17.85 7.53
CA LYS A 467 -39.19 -16.92 6.39
C LYS A 467 -38.21 -17.34 5.31
N ARG A 468 -38.49 -16.93 4.06
CA ARG A 468 -37.58 -17.12 2.92
C ARG A 468 -36.18 -16.58 3.21
N SER A 469 -36.08 -15.41 3.85
CA SER A 469 -34.81 -14.79 4.23
C SER A 469 -33.99 -15.66 5.18
N GLU A 470 -34.61 -16.31 6.16
CA GLU A 470 -33.92 -17.19 7.11
C GLU A 470 -33.40 -18.46 6.42
N LYS A 471 -34.21 -19.05 5.53
CA LYS A 471 -33.77 -20.20 4.72
C LYS A 471 -32.62 -19.83 3.80
N LEU A 472 -32.69 -18.66 3.16
CA LEU A 472 -31.65 -18.15 2.28
C LEU A 472 -30.32 -17.98 3.05
N SER A 473 -30.32 -17.27 4.19
CA SER A 473 -29.11 -17.09 4.98
C SER A 473 -28.51 -18.42 5.45
N SER A 474 -29.35 -19.38 5.82
CA SER A 474 -28.90 -20.73 6.18
C SER A 474 -28.30 -21.50 5.00
N ALA A 475 -28.88 -21.37 3.80
CA ALA A 475 -28.35 -21.96 2.58
C ALA A 475 -27.03 -21.31 2.14
N MET A 476 -26.88 -19.99 2.31
CA MET A 476 -25.63 -19.27 2.05
C MET A 476 -24.49 -19.78 2.95
N ILE A 477 -24.75 -19.92 4.26
CA ILE A 477 -23.77 -20.48 5.21
C ILE A 477 -23.41 -21.92 4.84
N GLU A 478 -24.38 -22.74 4.45
CA GLU A 478 -24.14 -24.11 4.00
C GLU A 478 -23.20 -24.17 2.80
N LEU A 479 -23.46 -23.37 1.76
CA LEU A 479 -22.60 -23.33 0.57
C LEU A 479 -21.20 -22.79 0.89
N ALA A 480 -21.09 -21.76 1.71
CA ALA A 480 -19.80 -21.24 2.15
C ALA A 480 -19.02 -22.26 3.02
N TYR A 481 -19.72 -23.02 3.86
CA TYR A 481 -19.12 -24.12 4.64
C TYR A 481 -18.52 -25.17 3.72
N ARG A 482 -19.27 -25.62 2.70
CA ARG A 482 -18.81 -26.60 1.72
C ARG A 482 -17.54 -26.15 1.01
N GLU A 483 -17.52 -24.88 0.59
CA GLU A 483 -16.38 -24.28 -0.09
C GLU A 483 -15.13 -24.22 0.79
N ILE A 484 -15.26 -23.80 2.06
CA ILE A 484 -14.11 -23.58 2.96
C ILE A 484 -13.52 -24.88 3.50
N PHE A 485 -14.37 -25.88 3.73
CA PHE A 485 -13.97 -27.17 4.29
C PHE A 485 -13.81 -28.26 3.24
N GLU A 486 -13.94 -27.91 1.95
CA GLU A 486 -13.91 -28.85 0.82
C GLU A 486 -14.79 -30.08 1.08
N ALA A 487 -16.02 -29.84 1.51
CA ALA A 487 -16.96 -30.88 1.92
C ALA A 487 -18.20 -30.88 1.01
N ASP A 488 -18.70 -32.06 0.66
CA ASP A 488 -19.92 -32.19 -0.15
C ASP A 488 -21.16 -31.57 0.54
N CYS A 489 -21.23 -31.67 1.86
CA CYS A 489 -22.25 -31.04 2.70
C CYS A 489 -21.79 -30.89 4.16
N SER A 490 -22.43 -29.98 4.92
CA SER A 490 -22.20 -29.89 6.36
C SER A 490 -22.86 -31.05 7.12
N PRO A 491 -22.36 -31.40 8.32
CA PRO A 491 -23.01 -32.41 9.17
C PRO A 491 -24.49 -32.10 9.44
N LEU A 492 -24.83 -30.82 9.60
CA LEU A 492 -26.20 -30.36 9.83
C LEU A 492 -27.09 -30.59 8.60
N TRP A 493 -26.57 -30.35 7.40
CA TRP A 493 -27.30 -30.62 6.16
C TRP A 493 -27.51 -32.12 5.98
N PHE A 494 -26.46 -32.92 6.16
CA PHE A 494 -26.54 -34.38 6.05
C PHE A 494 -27.57 -34.96 7.02
N ASP A 495 -27.53 -34.57 8.30
CA ASP A 495 -28.46 -35.07 9.30
C ASP A 495 -29.92 -34.74 9.00
N LYS A 496 -30.17 -33.61 8.32
CA LYS A 496 -31.50 -33.18 7.92
C LYS A 496 -32.03 -33.93 6.69
N TYR A 497 -31.22 -34.05 5.64
CA TYR A 497 -31.69 -34.55 4.34
C TYR A 497 -31.36 -36.01 4.06
N LYS A 498 -30.63 -36.72 4.94
CA LYS A 498 -30.29 -38.15 4.76
C LYS A 498 -31.49 -39.09 4.55
N THR A 499 -32.70 -38.69 4.92
CA THR A 499 -33.95 -39.47 4.73
C THR A 499 -34.86 -38.92 3.63
N SER A 500 -34.39 -37.95 2.82
CA SER A 500 -35.16 -37.30 1.73
C SER A 500 -35.03 -38.06 0.40
N GLU A 501 -35.76 -37.64 -0.65
CA GLU A 501 -35.75 -38.27 -1.98
C GLU A 501 -34.32 -38.52 -2.52
N GLU A 502 -34.06 -39.70 -3.11
CA GLU A 502 -32.73 -40.10 -3.62
C GLU A 502 -32.07 -39.03 -4.49
N LYS A 503 -32.83 -38.33 -5.35
CA LYS A 503 -32.32 -37.27 -6.23
C LYS A 503 -31.78 -36.02 -5.49
N ILE A 504 -32.34 -35.68 -4.34
CA ILE A 504 -31.88 -34.54 -3.52
C ILE A 504 -30.57 -34.91 -2.84
N VAL A 505 -30.44 -36.16 -2.41
CA VAL A 505 -29.25 -36.68 -1.74
C VAL A 505 -28.10 -36.89 -2.73
N THR A 506 -28.37 -37.37 -3.95
CA THR A 506 -27.34 -37.55 -4.99
C THR A 506 -26.75 -36.22 -5.47
N ASN A 507 -27.52 -35.14 -5.45
CA ASN A 507 -27.07 -33.80 -5.87
C ASN A 507 -26.81 -32.85 -4.68
N TYR A 508 -26.79 -33.35 -3.44
CA TYR A 508 -26.59 -32.55 -2.23
C TYR A 508 -27.44 -31.27 -2.15
N GLY A 509 -28.68 -31.32 -2.67
CA GLY A 509 -29.63 -30.21 -2.68
C GLY A 509 -29.53 -29.24 -3.87
N LEU A 510 -28.72 -29.50 -4.90
CA LEU A 510 -28.64 -28.70 -6.12
C LEU A 510 -29.62 -29.21 -7.20
N MET A 511 -30.51 -28.35 -7.71
CA MET A 511 -31.39 -28.70 -8.83
C MET A 511 -30.58 -28.71 -10.15
N SER A 512 -30.63 -29.83 -10.87
CA SER A 512 -29.85 -30.07 -12.09
C SER A 512 -30.36 -29.26 -13.30
N GLN A 513 -30.08 -27.97 -13.34
CA GLN A 513 -30.02 -27.15 -14.56
C GLN A 513 -28.99 -26.04 -14.33
N ILE A 514 -27.72 -26.40 -14.38
CA ILE A 514 -26.62 -25.45 -14.50
C ILE A 514 -26.07 -25.70 -15.90
N ASN A 515 -26.14 -24.70 -16.78
CA ASN A 515 -25.49 -24.74 -18.08
C ASN A 515 -23.98 -24.75 -17.85
N GLU A 516 -23.37 -25.94 -17.92
CA GLU A 516 -21.91 -26.10 -17.81
C GLU A 516 -21.15 -25.29 -18.88
N GLU A 517 -21.82 -24.87 -19.96
CA GLU A 517 -21.26 -23.99 -21.00
C GLU A 517 -21.06 -22.53 -20.54
N GLU A 518 -21.87 -21.99 -19.61
CA GLU A 518 -21.64 -20.66 -19.02
C GLU A 518 -20.51 -20.68 -17.98
N ASP A 519 -20.34 -21.82 -17.29
CA ASP A 519 -19.29 -22.02 -16.30
C ASP A 519 -17.92 -22.28 -16.97
N ALA A 520 -17.86 -23.07 -18.05
CA ALA A 520 -16.59 -23.40 -18.72
C ALA A 520 -15.94 -22.20 -19.46
N ALA A 521 -16.74 -21.27 -20.00
CA ALA A 521 -16.22 -20.09 -20.68
C ALA A 521 -15.65 -19.04 -19.71
N PHE A 522 -16.11 -19.02 -18.46
CA PHE A 522 -15.69 -18.05 -17.44
C PHE A 522 -14.60 -18.61 -16.51
N ASP A 523 -14.67 -19.90 -16.17
CA ASP A 523 -13.61 -20.59 -15.40
C ASP A 523 -12.34 -20.82 -16.24
N SER A 524 -12.42 -20.89 -17.58
CA SER A 524 -11.24 -21.05 -18.45
C SER A 524 -10.25 -19.89 -18.36
N GLU A 525 -10.70 -18.65 -18.14
CA GLU A 525 -9.78 -17.49 -17.97
C GLU A 525 -9.21 -17.41 -16.54
N LEU A 526 -9.97 -17.90 -15.53
CA LEU A 526 -9.55 -17.88 -14.13
C LEU A 526 -8.57 -19.01 -13.79
N TYR A 527 -8.76 -20.21 -14.36
CA TYR A 527 -7.94 -21.40 -14.06
C TYR A 527 -6.72 -21.57 -14.98
N GLN A 528 -6.68 -20.97 -16.17
CA GLN A 528 -5.46 -20.99 -16.98
C GLN A 528 -4.35 -20.08 -16.44
N SER A 529 -4.68 -19.10 -15.59
CA SER A 529 -3.69 -18.23 -14.95
C SER A 529 -3.15 -18.80 -13.62
N PHE A 530 -3.82 -19.81 -13.05
CA PHE A 530 -3.45 -20.42 -11.77
C PHE A 530 -3.71 -21.93 -11.80
N GLU A 531 -2.72 -22.72 -12.25
CA GLU A 531 -2.74 -24.18 -12.11
C GLU A 531 -2.78 -24.59 -10.62
N PHE A 532 -3.95 -24.99 -10.15
CA PHE A 532 -4.19 -25.57 -8.83
C PHE A 532 -4.93 -26.91 -8.98
N SER A 533 -4.29 -27.91 -9.56
CA SER A 533 -4.88 -29.24 -9.75
C SER A 533 -4.46 -30.28 -8.72
N ASP A 534 -3.59 -29.99 -7.76
CA ASP A 534 -3.10 -30.97 -6.79
C ASP A 534 -3.19 -30.48 -5.34
N ILE A 535 -4.40 -30.47 -4.77
CA ILE A 535 -4.60 -30.34 -3.33
C ILE A 535 -4.63 -31.75 -2.71
N GLY A 536 -3.53 -32.10 -2.04
CA GLY A 536 -3.36 -33.33 -1.30
C GLY A 536 -4.29 -33.41 -0.09
N LYS A 537 -5.27 -34.31 -0.20
CA LYS A 537 -6.08 -34.82 0.91
C LYS A 537 -5.19 -35.61 1.87
N GLU A 538 -4.68 -35.00 2.93
CA GLU A 538 -4.36 -35.71 4.18
C GLU A 538 -3.95 -34.73 5.30
N SER A 539 -4.38 -35.06 6.51
CA SER A 539 -3.95 -34.49 7.80
C SER A 539 -4.64 -33.22 8.32
N LEU A 540 -5.93 -33.32 8.67
CA LEU A 540 -6.47 -32.58 9.82
C LEU A 540 -7.50 -33.45 10.54
N GLY A 541 -7.01 -34.51 11.19
CA GLY A 541 -7.81 -35.31 12.10
C GLY A 541 -7.85 -34.67 13.48
N LEU A 542 -9.05 -34.48 14.05
CA LEU A 542 -9.25 -34.58 15.50
C LEU A 542 -10.75 -34.68 15.85
N ASN A 543 -11.05 -35.81 16.50
CA ASN A 543 -12.34 -36.22 17.04
C ASN A 543 -12.84 -35.26 18.13
N SER A 544 -14.16 -35.04 18.19
CA SER A 544 -14.81 -34.46 19.36
C SER A 544 -16.14 -35.15 19.65
N ALA A 545 -16.32 -35.47 20.93
CA ALA A 545 -17.54 -36.02 21.50
C ALA A 545 -18.49 -34.90 21.95
N THR A 546 -19.75 -35.07 21.58
CA THR A 546 -21.03 -34.54 22.12
C THR A 546 -20.97 -33.94 23.54
N THR A 547 -21.73 -32.90 23.92
CA THR A 547 -23.21 -32.87 23.92
C THR A 547 -23.81 -31.48 24.29
N LYS A 548 -24.77 -31.02 23.44
CA LYS A 548 -26.03 -30.22 23.60
C LYS A 548 -26.31 -29.27 24.79
N PHE A 549 -26.87 -28.10 24.41
CA PHE A 549 -27.95 -27.38 25.14
C PHE A 549 -29.09 -26.92 24.21
N SER A 550 -30.32 -26.94 24.72
CA SER A 550 -31.59 -26.48 24.12
C SER A 550 -31.95 -25.08 24.62
N LYS A 551 -32.17 -24.07 23.75
CA LYS A 551 -33.40 -23.62 23.05
C LYS A 551 -34.48 -22.87 23.89
N LEU A 552 -34.85 -21.70 23.32
CA LEU A 552 -36.11 -20.92 23.41
C LEU A 552 -36.32 -20.04 24.67
N ASN A 553 -36.97 -18.86 24.65
CA ASN A 553 -37.66 -18.10 23.61
C ASN A 553 -37.88 -16.63 24.07
N LYS A 554 -38.17 -15.78 23.08
CA LYS A 554 -38.56 -14.37 23.11
C LYS A 554 -39.57 -13.95 24.20
N TYR A 555 -39.25 -12.84 24.88
CA TYR A 555 -40.18 -11.78 25.29
C TYR A 555 -39.50 -10.42 25.10
N HIS A 556 -40.20 -9.46 24.50
CA HIS A 556 -39.77 -8.05 24.51
C HIS A 556 -40.47 -7.35 25.66
N SER A 557 -39.71 -6.67 26.52
CA SER A 557 -40.30 -5.83 27.57
C SER A 557 -40.78 -4.50 27.00
N PHE A 558 -41.67 -3.86 27.75
CA PHE A 558 -42.37 -2.60 27.46
C PHE A 558 -41.46 -1.41 27.09
N ASN A 559 -40.13 -1.53 27.26
CA ASN A 559 -39.15 -0.48 26.97
C ASN A 559 -38.54 -0.52 25.55
N HIS A 560 -38.99 -1.43 24.67
CA HIS A 560 -38.46 -1.58 23.31
C HIS A 560 -38.62 -0.33 22.40
N ARG A 561 -39.22 0.78 22.88
CA ARG A 561 -39.43 2.02 22.12
C ARG A 561 -39.15 3.32 22.89
N ALA A 562 -38.50 3.27 24.05
CA ALA A 562 -38.19 4.49 24.80
C ALA A 562 -36.90 5.15 24.28
N GLY A 563 -37.01 6.00 23.25
CA GLY A 563 -35.87 6.82 22.79
C GLY A 563 -36.13 7.63 21.52
N GLU A 564 -36.97 7.12 20.61
CA GLU A 564 -37.05 7.72 19.27
C GLU A 564 -38.17 8.75 19.05
N ASP A 565 -39.07 9.00 20.03
CA ASP A 565 -40.13 10.01 19.87
C ASP A 565 -40.40 10.94 21.08
N ASN A 566 -39.57 10.95 22.13
CA ASN A 566 -39.80 11.82 23.30
C ASN A 566 -39.01 13.14 23.22
N LYS A 567 -39.43 14.05 22.32
CA LYS A 567 -39.05 15.48 22.36
C LYS A 567 -39.71 16.15 23.57
N GLY A 568 -39.10 16.09 24.76
CA GLY A 568 -39.60 16.89 25.89
C GLY A 568 -39.16 16.54 27.31
N ILE A 569 -38.01 15.91 27.55
CA ILE A 569 -37.58 15.57 28.91
C ILE A 569 -36.49 16.54 29.39
N ARG A 570 -36.80 17.30 30.44
CA ARG A 570 -35.94 18.33 31.06
C ARG A 570 -34.79 17.68 31.84
N ASP A 571 -33.60 18.31 31.79
CA ASP A 571 -32.32 17.81 32.32
C ASP A 571 -32.25 17.60 33.84
N ARG A 572 -33.24 18.05 34.62
CA ARG A 572 -33.26 17.88 36.08
C ARG A 572 -34.64 17.51 36.58
N LYS A 573 -34.82 16.22 36.86
CA LYS A 573 -35.97 15.69 37.62
C LYS A 573 -35.55 15.46 39.06
N ALA A 574 -36.38 15.86 40.02
CA ALA A 574 -36.17 15.49 41.41
C ALA A 574 -36.18 13.96 41.55
N ILE A 575 -35.28 13.44 42.40
CA ILE A 575 -35.16 11.99 42.67
C ILE A 575 -36.53 11.48 43.12
N SER A 576 -37.03 10.45 42.44
CA SER A 576 -38.33 9.83 42.77
C SER A 576 -38.30 9.32 44.20
N THR A 577 -39.31 9.63 45.00
CA THR A 577 -39.48 9.14 46.38
C THR A 577 -40.24 7.81 46.45
N ASP A 578 -40.49 7.16 45.30
CA ASP A 578 -41.20 5.88 45.24
C ASP A 578 -40.37 4.76 45.90
N PRO A 579 -40.87 4.10 46.97
CA PRO A 579 -40.16 3.02 47.67
C PRO A 579 -39.83 1.79 46.82
N ARG A 580 -40.42 1.64 45.63
CA ARG A 580 -40.09 0.56 44.68
C ARG A 580 -38.83 0.87 43.84
N ILE A 581 -38.47 2.15 43.77
CA ILE A 581 -37.35 2.70 42.99
C ILE A 581 -36.19 3.04 43.94
N VAL A 582 -36.51 3.60 45.11
CA VAL A 582 -35.53 3.94 46.16
C VAL A 582 -35.24 2.70 47.00
N ASN A 583 -33.96 2.32 47.09
CA ASN A 583 -33.44 1.11 47.76
C ASN A 583 -33.73 -0.23 47.07
N ASN A 584 -34.06 -0.24 45.78
CA ASN A 584 -34.12 -1.48 44.98
C ASN A 584 -32.81 -1.69 44.20
N SER A 585 -31.98 -2.63 44.64
CA SER A 585 -30.69 -2.96 44.02
C SER A 585 -30.82 -3.51 42.60
N GLU A 586 -31.89 -4.25 42.30
CA GLU A 586 -32.13 -4.78 40.95
C GLU A 586 -32.52 -3.66 39.99
N HIS A 587 -33.38 -2.74 40.41
CA HIS A 587 -33.73 -1.57 39.59
C HIS A 587 -32.52 -0.65 39.37
N LYS A 588 -31.69 -0.47 40.40
CA LYS A 588 -30.43 0.28 40.27
C LYS A 588 -29.48 -0.39 39.27
N ALA A 589 -29.33 -1.71 39.32
CA ALA A 589 -28.53 -2.45 38.35
C ALA A 589 -29.09 -2.32 36.92
N ASP A 590 -30.41 -2.39 36.74
CA ASP A 590 -31.08 -2.22 35.44
C ASP A 590 -30.86 -0.81 34.86
N VAL A 591 -30.96 0.24 35.68
CA VAL A 591 -30.70 1.63 35.26
C VAL A 591 -29.21 1.89 35.01
N GLU A 592 -28.32 1.28 35.79
CA GLU A 592 -26.86 1.39 35.62
C GLU A 592 -26.34 0.49 34.48
N GLY A 593 -27.20 -0.30 33.83
CA GLY A 593 -26.86 -1.17 32.69
C GLY A 593 -26.26 -2.53 33.05
N TYR A 594 -26.32 -2.93 34.32
CA TYR A 594 -25.91 -4.24 34.85
C TYR A 594 -27.11 -5.17 35.14
N GLY A 595 -28.32 -4.77 34.74
CA GLY A 595 -29.55 -5.52 34.99
C GLY A 595 -29.76 -6.67 34.00
N ALA A 596 -31.02 -6.94 33.65
CA ALA A 596 -31.38 -8.16 32.94
C ALA A 596 -30.80 -8.24 31.51
N ASP A 597 -30.60 -7.09 30.87
CA ASP A 597 -30.00 -6.97 29.54
C ASP A 597 -28.46 -6.92 29.55
N LYS A 598 -27.86 -6.66 30.72
CA LYS A 598 -26.42 -6.68 30.99
C LYS A 598 -25.56 -5.80 30.04
N TRP A 599 -26.12 -4.72 29.49
CA TRP A 599 -25.47 -3.90 28.46
C TRP A 599 -24.09 -3.34 28.84
N ARG A 600 -23.82 -3.11 30.13
CA ARG A 600 -22.50 -2.65 30.64
C ARG A 600 -21.58 -3.77 31.16
N THR A 601 -21.98 -5.03 31.06
CA THR A 601 -21.12 -6.15 31.47
C THR A 601 -20.07 -6.47 30.40
N LYS A 602 -18.92 -6.99 30.83
CA LYS A 602 -17.81 -7.38 29.94
C LYS A 602 -18.26 -8.39 28.88
N ASP A 603 -19.05 -9.38 29.26
CA ASP A 603 -19.62 -10.38 28.33
C ASP A 603 -20.47 -9.75 27.21
N PHE A 604 -21.25 -8.69 27.50
CA PHE A 604 -22.06 -8.02 26.49
C PHE A 604 -21.21 -7.19 25.51
N ILE A 605 -20.16 -6.56 26.01
CA ILE A 605 -19.20 -5.79 25.22
C ILE A 605 -18.38 -6.75 24.32
N ASP A 606 -17.96 -7.90 24.85
CA ASP A 606 -17.28 -8.98 24.11
C ASP A 606 -18.22 -9.66 23.08
N HIS A 607 -19.54 -9.58 23.25
CA HIS A 607 -20.54 -10.08 22.29
C HIS A 607 -20.88 -9.11 21.16
N LYS A 608 -20.42 -7.87 21.23
CA LYS A 608 -20.55 -6.88 20.17
C LYS A 608 -19.33 -6.86 19.24
N LEU A 609 -18.40 -7.81 19.42
CA LEU A 609 -17.16 -7.83 18.65
C LEU A 609 -17.47 -8.01 17.16
N SER A 610 -16.97 -7.08 16.36
CA SER A 610 -16.99 -7.18 14.90
C SER A 610 -16.30 -8.48 14.47
N VAL A 611 -16.68 -9.06 13.32
CA VAL A 611 -15.98 -10.20 12.70
C VAL A 611 -14.47 -9.93 12.64
N THR A 612 -14.10 -8.68 12.36
CA THR A 612 -12.72 -8.16 12.36
C THR A 612 -12.02 -8.33 13.72
N GLU A 613 -12.69 -7.97 14.82
CA GLU A 613 -12.12 -8.06 16.16
C GLU A 613 -11.97 -9.51 16.60
N GLN A 614 -12.91 -10.38 16.21
CA GLN A 614 -12.80 -11.82 16.47
C GLN A 614 -11.61 -12.45 15.73
N LEU A 615 -11.36 -12.05 14.47
CA LEU A 615 -10.16 -12.48 13.73
C LEU A 615 -8.87 -11.95 14.36
N HIS A 616 -8.88 -10.71 14.83
CA HIS A 616 -7.74 -10.13 15.54
C HIS A 616 -7.40 -10.94 16.81
N GLU A 617 -8.43 -11.29 17.58
CA GLU A 617 -8.29 -12.15 18.75
C GLU A 617 -7.75 -13.55 18.41
N TRP A 618 -8.25 -14.19 17.35
CA TRP A 618 -7.74 -15.49 16.89
C TRP A 618 -6.28 -15.40 16.43
N SER A 619 -5.94 -14.34 15.69
CA SER A 619 -4.58 -14.05 15.25
C SER A 619 -3.63 -13.90 16.45
N LYS A 620 -4.03 -13.13 17.48
CA LYS A 620 -3.28 -12.97 18.74
C LYS A 620 -3.04 -14.30 19.46
N ARG A 621 -4.08 -15.11 19.66
CA ARG A 621 -3.95 -16.40 20.36
C ARG A 621 -3.09 -17.41 19.63
N ALA A 622 -3.18 -17.46 18.30
CA ALA A 622 -2.33 -18.33 17.48
C ALA A 622 -0.83 -18.02 17.63
N ILE A 623 -0.48 -16.76 17.94
CA ILE A 623 0.89 -16.31 18.22
C ILE A 623 1.35 -16.75 19.61
N GLU A 624 0.57 -16.42 20.65
CA GLU A 624 0.93 -16.71 22.05
C GLU A 624 1.21 -18.20 22.27
N THR A 625 0.41 -19.06 21.63
CA THR A 625 0.54 -20.51 21.73
C THR A 625 1.86 -21.04 21.14
N LYS A 626 2.43 -20.35 20.13
CA LYS A 626 3.70 -20.76 19.49
C LYS A 626 4.95 -20.32 20.24
N ILE A 627 4.88 -19.23 21.01
CA ILE A 627 6.02 -18.72 21.80
C ILE A 627 6.37 -19.69 22.95
N ILE A 628 5.40 -20.50 23.41
CA ILE A 628 5.58 -21.46 24.51
C ILE A 628 6.35 -22.72 24.04
N ASP A 629 6.23 -23.13 22.77
CA ASP A 629 6.88 -24.32 22.20
C ASP A 629 8.29 -24.00 21.67
N ASN A 630 9.19 -23.62 22.58
CA ASN A 630 10.53 -23.11 22.30
C ASN A 630 11.56 -24.15 21.79
N LYS A 631 11.13 -25.23 21.11
CA LYS A 631 12.01 -26.27 20.56
C LYS A 631 11.50 -26.82 19.22
N LYS A 632 11.72 -26.06 18.14
CA LYS A 632 12.06 -26.49 16.75
C LYS A 632 11.59 -25.41 15.76
N LYS A 633 12.46 -25.09 14.80
CA LYS A 633 12.26 -24.26 13.58
C LYS A 633 10.97 -23.43 13.57
N VAL A 634 11.12 -22.10 13.66
CA VAL A 634 10.07 -21.10 13.47
C VAL A 634 9.39 -21.33 12.10
N LYS A 635 8.32 -22.13 12.07
CA LYS A 635 7.39 -22.16 10.94
C LYS A 635 6.63 -20.85 11.00
N ARG A 636 6.81 -20.00 9.97
CA ARG A 636 6.02 -18.78 9.77
C ARG A 636 4.54 -19.04 10.02
N MET A 637 3.92 -18.08 10.71
CA MET A 637 2.63 -18.21 11.37
C MET A 637 1.49 -18.55 10.39
N GLN A 638 0.90 -19.75 10.49
CA GLN A 638 -0.48 -19.94 10.02
C GLN A 638 -1.41 -19.00 10.83
N GLN A 639 -1.93 -17.98 10.16
CA GLN A 639 -2.94 -17.04 10.69
C GLN A 639 -4.37 -17.61 10.66
N LEU A 640 -4.50 -18.89 10.31
CA LEU A 640 -5.77 -19.55 10.10
C LEU A 640 -6.32 -20.13 11.41
N PRO A 641 -7.59 -19.89 11.75
CA PRO A 641 -8.25 -20.61 12.83
C PRO A 641 -8.38 -22.10 12.48
N ASP A 642 -8.37 -22.97 13.49
CA ASP A 642 -8.64 -24.38 13.27
C ASP A 642 -10.13 -24.61 12.95
N ARG A 643 -10.42 -25.78 12.34
CA ARG A 643 -11.79 -26.15 11.97
C ARG A 643 -12.76 -26.13 13.16
N GLN A 644 -12.29 -26.58 14.33
CA GLN A 644 -13.13 -26.65 15.53
C GLN A 644 -13.54 -25.25 16.00
N THR A 645 -12.63 -24.28 16.00
CA THR A 645 -12.89 -22.88 16.36
C THR A 645 -13.93 -22.26 15.42
N VAL A 646 -13.81 -22.51 14.11
CA VAL A 646 -14.77 -22.02 13.12
C VAL A 646 -16.14 -22.69 13.32
N GLU A 647 -16.19 -24.00 13.52
CA GLU A 647 -17.46 -24.72 13.76
C GLU A 647 -18.15 -24.27 15.06
N ILE A 648 -17.39 -23.94 16.12
CA ILE A 648 -17.92 -23.34 17.35
C ILE A 648 -18.54 -21.97 17.05
N TYR A 649 -17.83 -21.10 16.31
CA TYR A 649 -18.34 -19.80 15.90
C TYR A 649 -19.64 -19.92 15.06
N LEU A 650 -19.67 -20.83 14.09
CA LEU A 650 -20.86 -21.09 13.27
C LEU A 650 -22.03 -21.66 14.07
N SER A 651 -21.75 -22.40 15.14
CA SER A 651 -22.78 -23.03 15.99
C SER A 651 -23.35 -22.08 17.04
N ASP A 652 -22.69 -20.96 17.34
CA ASP A 652 -23.14 -20.02 18.36
C ASP A 652 -24.48 -19.37 17.95
N PRO A 653 -25.58 -19.57 18.71
CA PRO A 653 -26.88 -18.98 18.39
C PRO A 653 -26.94 -17.46 18.61
N LYS A 654 -25.97 -16.86 19.31
CA LYS A 654 -25.88 -15.41 19.55
C LYS A 654 -25.37 -14.64 18.32
N ILE A 655 -24.62 -15.33 17.45
CA ILE A 655 -24.04 -14.74 16.24
C ILE A 655 -25.06 -14.85 15.12
N ASP A 656 -25.36 -13.72 14.48
CA ASP A 656 -26.30 -13.67 13.38
C ASP A 656 -25.74 -14.34 12.11
N CYS A 657 -26.63 -14.67 11.17
CA CYS A 657 -26.23 -15.41 9.97
C CYS A 657 -25.35 -14.57 9.01
N ALA A 658 -25.49 -13.24 8.99
CA ALA A 658 -24.66 -12.40 8.14
C ALA A 658 -23.22 -12.40 8.66
N SER A 659 -23.01 -12.23 9.96
CA SER A 659 -21.69 -12.33 10.59
C SER A 659 -21.02 -13.70 10.37
N LYS A 660 -21.80 -14.79 10.37
CA LYS A 660 -21.30 -16.14 10.04
C LYS A 660 -20.82 -16.26 8.60
N PHE A 661 -21.61 -15.79 7.64
CA PHE A 661 -21.23 -15.79 6.24
C PHE A 661 -20.02 -14.90 5.97
N ASP A 662 -19.96 -13.76 6.64
CA ASP A 662 -18.89 -12.76 6.55
C ASP A 662 -17.56 -13.26 7.15
N MET A 663 -17.63 -14.00 8.27
CA MET A 663 -16.49 -14.71 8.84
C MET A 663 -15.95 -15.78 7.88
N LEU A 664 -16.83 -16.59 7.29
CA LEU A 664 -16.47 -17.61 6.31
C LEU A 664 -15.76 -16.98 5.09
N LYS A 665 -16.27 -15.85 4.59
CA LYS A 665 -15.62 -15.08 3.53
C LYS A 665 -14.18 -14.69 3.86
N ARG A 666 -13.94 -14.18 5.07
CA ARG A 666 -12.58 -13.81 5.52
C ARG A 666 -11.67 -15.02 5.70
N ILE A 667 -12.18 -16.14 6.21
CA ILE A 667 -11.40 -17.38 6.34
C ILE A 667 -10.98 -17.88 4.94
N TYR A 668 -11.88 -17.85 3.97
CA TYR A 668 -11.57 -18.23 2.60
C TYR A 668 -10.46 -17.36 2.00
N TYR A 669 -10.53 -16.05 2.18
CA TYR A 669 -9.44 -15.13 1.80
C TYR A 669 -8.12 -15.50 2.49
N LEU A 670 -8.12 -15.72 3.81
CA LEU A 670 -6.94 -16.09 4.57
C LEU A 670 -6.32 -17.41 4.11
N GLN A 671 -7.14 -18.40 3.72
CA GLN A 671 -6.66 -19.68 3.20
C GLN A 671 -5.85 -19.47 1.92
N HIS A 672 -6.34 -18.61 1.03
CA HIS A 672 -5.69 -18.29 -0.24
C HIS A 672 -4.41 -17.47 -0.05
N VAL A 673 -4.42 -16.47 0.84
CA VAL A 673 -3.20 -15.72 1.20
C VAL A 673 -2.14 -16.68 1.74
N SER A 674 -2.51 -17.52 2.71
CA SER A 674 -1.57 -18.48 3.32
C SER A 674 -1.02 -19.47 2.30
N TYR A 675 -1.84 -19.90 1.33
CA TYR A 675 -1.37 -20.72 0.22
C TYR A 675 -0.36 -19.98 -0.66
N LYS A 676 -0.69 -18.77 -1.12
CA LYS A 676 0.16 -17.95 -2.02
C LYS A 676 1.54 -17.72 -1.38
N GLU A 677 1.56 -17.42 -0.09
CA GLU A 677 2.79 -17.30 0.70
C GLU A 677 3.59 -18.61 0.72
N SER A 678 2.94 -19.75 0.98
CA SER A 678 3.61 -21.05 1.04
C SER A 678 4.16 -21.52 -0.32
N LYS A 679 3.48 -21.18 -1.43
CA LYS A 679 3.93 -21.49 -2.78
C LYS A 679 5.17 -20.67 -3.14
N SER A 680 5.12 -19.35 -2.90
CA SER A 680 6.27 -18.46 -3.10
C SER A 680 7.48 -18.90 -2.26
N GLU A 681 7.26 -19.37 -1.03
CA GLU A 681 8.33 -19.91 -0.19
C GLU A 681 8.94 -21.21 -0.74
N LYS A 682 8.11 -22.16 -1.20
CA LYS A 682 8.60 -23.38 -1.85
C LYS A 682 9.37 -23.09 -3.14
N GLU A 683 8.91 -22.15 -3.95
CA GLU A 683 9.61 -21.72 -5.17
C GLU A 683 10.97 -21.11 -4.84
N ARG A 684 11.03 -20.23 -3.82
CA ARG A 684 12.29 -19.68 -3.29
C ARG A 684 13.22 -20.76 -2.74
N GLU A 685 12.71 -21.69 -1.94
CA GLU A 685 13.51 -22.81 -1.42
C GLU A 685 14.04 -23.71 -2.55
N ASN A 686 13.23 -23.97 -3.57
CA ASN A 686 13.63 -24.78 -4.72
C ASN A 686 14.68 -24.07 -5.58
N PHE A 687 14.57 -22.75 -5.73
CA PHE A 687 15.58 -21.92 -6.38
C PHE A 687 16.91 -21.96 -5.61
N ILE A 688 16.86 -21.78 -4.28
CA ILE A 688 18.04 -21.87 -3.40
C ILE A 688 18.66 -23.27 -3.50
N LYS A 689 17.86 -24.35 -3.40
CA LYS A 689 18.34 -25.75 -3.51
C LYS A 689 18.93 -26.09 -4.87
N LYS A 690 18.44 -25.48 -5.96
CA LYS A 690 19.00 -25.65 -7.31
C LYS A 690 20.37 -24.96 -7.47
N ASN A 691 20.58 -23.85 -6.77
CA ASN A 691 21.80 -23.06 -6.88
C ASN A 691 22.85 -23.38 -5.80
N SER A 692 22.49 -24.08 -4.72
CA SER A 692 23.42 -24.65 -3.75
C SER A 692 23.92 -26.02 -4.21
N ARG A 693 25.23 -26.19 -4.47
CA ARG A 693 25.84 -27.51 -4.69
C ARG A 693 25.75 -28.37 -3.41
N PRO A 694 25.58 -29.69 -3.51
CA PRO A 694 25.43 -30.55 -2.34
C PRO A 694 26.78 -30.73 -1.64
N SER A 695 26.95 -30.15 -0.45
CA SER A 695 28.04 -30.52 0.45
C SER A 695 27.76 -31.88 1.09
N SER A 696 28.77 -32.75 1.08
CA SER A 696 28.72 -34.09 1.64
C SER A 696 28.47 -34.06 3.15
N LYS A 697 27.49 -34.85 3.60
CA LYS A 697 27.27 -35.18 5.00
C LYS A 697 28.49 -35.95 5.53
N ASP A 698 29.22 -35.37 6.49
CA ASP A 698 29.62 -36.01 7.76
C ASP A 698 30.83 -35.28 8.36
N SER A 699 30.59 -34.42 9.35
CA SER A 699 31.57 -34.14 10.40
C SER A 699 30.88 -33.57 11.64
N LYS A 700 31.03 -34.28 12.75
CA LYS A 700 30.66 -33.81 14.09
C LYS A 700 31.63 -32.69 14.48
N ALA A 701 31.18 -31.44 14.44
CA ALA A 701 31.97 -30.32 14.93
C ALA A 701 31.83 -30.17 16.45
N THR A 702 32.98 -30.27 17.11
CA THR A 702 33.25 -29.94 18.50
C THR A 702 33.10 -28.43 18.74
N ASN A 703 32.32 -28.07 19.76
CA ASN A 703 32.24 -26.71 20.30
C ASN A 703 33.59 -26.30 20.87
N ASN A 704 34.24 -25.29 20.28
CA ASN A 704 35.06 -24.30 20.97
C ASN A 704 35.50 -23.20 20.00
N SER A 705 34.67 -22.17 19.87
CA SER A 705 35.11 -20.85 19.45
C SER A 705 34.28 -19.81 20.21
N THR A 706 34.92 -19.15 21.18
CA THR A 706 34.42 -17.95 21.83
C THR A 706 34.31 -16.83 20.79
N SER A 707 33.15 -16.74 20.13
CA SER A 707 32.71 -15.55 19.42
C SER A 707 31.78 -14.78 20.36
N PHE A 708 31.91 -13.46 20.37
CA PHE A 708 30.89 -12.60 20.96
C PHE A 708 29.59 -12.89 20.23
N GLU A 709 28.67 -13.62 20.88
CA GLU A 709 27.28 -13.71 20.44
C GLU A 709 26.75 -12.28 20.40
N ASP A 710 26.59 -11.75 19.18
CA ASP A 710 25.73 -10.59 18.95
C ASP A 710 24.33 -11.00 19.42
N GLU A 711 23.99 -10.63 20.66
CA GLU A 711 22.67 -10.87 21.26
C GLU A 711 21.61 -10.31 20.28
N GLU A 712 20.94 -11.20 19.53
CA GLU A 712 19.87 -10.87 18.59
C GLU A 712 18.83 -9.98 19.29
N LEU A 713 18.45 -8.86 18.66
CA LEU A 713 17.35 -8.02 19.14
C LEU A 713 16.05 -8.82 19.04
N ASP A 714 15.44 -9.14 20.18
CA ASP A 714 14.12 -9.75 20.24
C ASP A 714 13.01 -8.74 19.87
N ASP A 715 11.81 -9.27 19.58
CA ASP A 715 10.66 -8.46 19.13
C ASP A 715 10.26 -7.40 20.17
N GLU A 716 10.37 -7.72 21.46
CA GLU A 716 10.07 -6.81 22.58
C GLU A 716 11.06 -5.63 22.62
N SER A 717 12.35 -5.90 22.38
CA SER A 717 13.38 -4.85 22.28
C SER A 717 13.15 -3.92 21.08
N LEU A 718 12.69 -4.46 19.94
CA LEU A 718 12.32 -3.66 18.78
C LEU A 718 11.11 -2.78 19.03
N ASP A 719 10.10 -3.27 19.75
CA ASP A 719 8.93 -2.48 20.13
C ASP A 719 9.34 -1.30 21.01
N ILE A 720 10.16 -1.57 22.03
CA ILE A 720 10.71 -0.52 22.91
C ILE A 720 11.50 0.51 22.12
N LEU A 721 12.29 0.09 21.12
CA LEU A 721 13.01 1.02 20.25
C LEU A 721 12.05 1.88 19.45
N LEU A 722 11.03 1.29 18.82
CA LEU A 722 10.00 2.03 18.09
C LEU A 722 9.29 3.04 19.00
N TYR A 723 8.97 2.67 20.23
CA TYR A 723 8.37 3.57 21.22
C TYR A 723 9.23 4.78 21.55
N GLN A 724 10.55 4.60 21.64
CA GLN A 724 11.47 5.69 21.96
C GLN A 724 11.63 6.69 20.83
N ILE A 725 11.42 6.25 19.58
CA ILE A 725 11.59 7.09 18.38
C ILE A 725 10.27 7.65 17.86
N LEU A 726 9.15 7.36 18.52
CA LEU A 726 7.86 7.93 18.20
C LEU A 726 7.90 9.46 18.32
N PRO A 727 7.34 10.20 17.35
CA PRO A 727 7.17 11.65 17.48
C PRO A 727 6.30 12.00 18.69
N ASP A 728 6.59 13.14 19.32
CA ASP A 728 5.69 13.70 20.33
C ASP A 728 4.48 14.33 19.63
N PHE A 729 3.31 13.69 19.75
CA PHE A 729 2.09 14.12 19.07
C PHE A 729 1.33 15.23 19.81
N GLY A 730 1.88 15.80 20.91
CA GLY A 730 1.30 16.94 21.63
C GLY A 730 -0.04 16.68 22.32
N ASN A 731 -0.71 15.56 22.02
CA ASN A 731 -1.98 15.13 22.60
C ASN A 731 -1.79 13.74 23.23
N SER A 732 -1.84 13.67 24.57
CA SER A 732 -1.46 12.47 25.33
C SER A 732 -2.35 11.26 25.07
N GLU A 733 -3.62 11.47 24.70
CA GLU A 733 -4.58 10.39 24.41
C GLU A 733 -4.26 9.65 23.10
N LYS A 734 -3.87 10.39 22.04
CA LYS A 734 -3.46 9.78 20.77
C LYS A 734 -2.21 8.90 20.97
N CYS A 735 -1.28 9.33 21.81
CA CYS A 735 -0.02 8.61 22.07
C CYS A 735 -0.24 7.24 22.73
N GLU A 736 -1.27 7.05 23.57
CA GLU A 736 -1.63 5.74 24.11
C GLU A 736 -2.28 4.81 23.08
N SER A 737 -3.11 5.37 22.18
CA SER A 737 -3.73 4.58 21.09
C SER A 737 -2.69 3.98 20.14
N PHE A 738 -1.61 4.71 19.83
CA PHE A 738 -0.53 4.20 18.96
C PHE A 738 0.26 3.05 19.59
N LYS A 739 0.23 2.87 20.92
CA LYS A 739 0.96 1.79 21.59
C LYS A 739 0.40 0.41 21.26
N ASN A 740 -0.91 0.26 21.34
CA ASN A 740 -1.55 -1.03 21.04
C ASN A 740 -1.47 -1.41 19.55
N VAL A 741 -1.04 -0.50 18.68
CA VAL A 741 -1.14 -0.61 17.22
C VAL A 741 0.21 -0.96 16.55
N LEU A 742 1.35 -0.75 17.21
CA LEU A 742 2.67 -1.11 16.66
C LEU A 742 2.89 -2.64 16.50
N ASP A 743 1.99 -3.47 17.05
CA ASP A 743 2.01 -4.94 17.01
C ASP A 743 1.03 -5.55 15.96
N TYR A 744 0.56 -4.78 14.98
CA TYR A 744 -0.36 -5.33 13.97
C TYR A 744 0.31 -6.40 13.09
N LYS A 745 -0.18 -7.64 13.20
CA LYS A 745 0.29 -8.79 12.38
C LYS A 745 -0.63 -9.13 11.21
N PHE A 746 -1.89 -8.70 11.23
CA PHE A 746 -2.89 -8.96 10.19
C PHE A 746 -3.79 -7.74 9.95
N ILE A 747 -4.07 -7.41 8.69
CA ILE A 747 -5.01 -6.34 8.29
C ILE A 747 -6.20 -7.02 7.63
N ASP A 748 -7.39 -6.84 8.21
CA ASP A 748 -8.63 -7.37 7.64
C ASP A 748 -8.99 -6.60 6.36
N PRO A 749 -9.03 -7.26 5.18
CA PRO A 749 -9.35 -6.58 3.92
C PRO A 749 -10.76 -5.97 3.90
N TYR A 750 -11.65 -6.31 4.82
CA TYR A 750 -13.02 -5.80 4.86
C TYR A 750 -13.24 -4.70 5.91
N SER A 751 -12.20 -4.25 6.63
CA SER A 751 -12.33 -3.19 7.67
C SER A 751 -12.20 -1.76 7.12
N PHE A 752 -12.49 -1.54 5.83
CA PHE A 752 -12.25 -0.27 5.13
C PHE A 752 -13.52 0.55 4.91
N GLU A 753 -14.67 0.12 5.44
CA GLU A 753 -15.99 0.70 5.14
C GLU A 753 -16.10 2.18 5.54
N ASP A 754 -15.65 2.54 6.75
CA ASP A 754 -15.77 3.90 7.31
C ASP A 754 -14.39 4.58 7.40
N PRO A 755 -14.07 5.50 6.47
CA PRO A 755 -12.76 6.16 6.43
C PRO A 755 -12.54 7.18 7.56
N LEU A 756 -13.58 7.54 8.32
CA LEU A 756 -13.50 8.51 9.42
C LEU A 756 -13.59 7.88 10.81
N SER A 757 -13.93 6.59 10.91
CA SER A 757 -13.90 5.88 12.19
C SER A 757 -12.49 5.95 12.79
N SER A 758 -12.38 6.14 14.11
CA SER A 758 -11.08 6.18 14.79
C SER A 758 -10.31 4.86 14.63
N GLN A 759 -11.05 3.74 14.63
CA GLN A 759 -10.52 2.39 14.42
C GLN A 759 -9.83 2.26 13.05
N PHE A 760 -10.39 2.90 12.01
CA PHE A 760 -9.75 2.89 10.69
C PHE A 760 -8.67 3.97 10.56
N TYR A 761 -9.02 5.23 10.80
CA TYR A 761 -8.14 6.35 10.46
C TYR A 761 -6.92 6.43 11.40
N ASP A 762 -7.14 6.46 12.70
CA ASP A 762 -6.06 6.63 13.68
C ASP A 762 -5.34 5.29 13.96
N GLU A 763 -6.11 4.23 14.21
CA GLU A 763 -5.60 2.93 14.67
C GLU A 763 -5.14 2.00 13.55
N LEU A 764 -5.43 2.28 12.27
CA LEU A 764 -4.97 1.46 11.15
C LEU A 764 -4.20 2.31 10.14
N TRP A 765 -4.84 3.27 9.49
CA TRP A 765 -4.26 4.04 8.40
C TRP A 765 -3.05 4.86 8.84
N LEU A 766 -3.23 5.76 9.81
CA LEU A 766 -2.17 6.63 10.30
C LEU A 766 -1.06 5.86 11.01
N ALA A 767 -1.43 4.86 11.81
CA ALA A 767 -0.48 4.09 12.58
C ALA A 767 0.39 3.16 11.71
N VAL A 768 -0.16 2.53 10.67
CA VAL A 768 0.64 1.76 9.70
C VAL A 768 1.59 2.70 8.96
N ALA A 769 1.12 3.87 8.51
CA ALA A 769 1.97 4.86 7.86
C ALA A 769 3.15 5.28 8.75
N LEU A 770 2.88 5.60 10.02
CA LEU A 770 3.89 5.98 10.99
C LEU A 770 4.88 4.84 11.25
N ARG A 771 4.37 3.64 11.54
CA ARG A 771 5.19 2.45 11.81
C ARG A 771 6.11 2.12 10.65
N ASN A 772 5.59 2.09 9.42
CA ASN A 772 6.39 1.85 8.23
C ASN A 772 7.47 2.93 8.07
N THR A 773 7.14 4.20 8.27
CA THR A 773 8.11 5.31 8.22
C THR A 773 9.27 5.08 9.19
N LEU A 774 8.96 4.69 10.44
CA LEU A 774 9.97 4.39 11.46
C LEU A 774 10.84 3.17 11.10
N LEU A 775 10.24 2.09 10.60
CA LEU A 775 10.97 0.88 10.20
C LEU A 775 11.90 1.15 9.01
N PHE A 776 11.42 1.88 8.00
CA PHE A 776 12.25 2.31 6.87
C PHE A 776 13.40 3.22 7.33
N ARG A 777 13.14 4.15 8.25
CA ARG A 777 14.18 5.02 8.84
C ARG A 777 15.25 4.20 9.55
N LEU A 778 14.86 3.24 10.39
CA LEU A 778 15.79 2.43 11.18
C LEU A 778 16.76 1.61 10.31
N VAL A 779 16.28 1.05 9.19
CA VAL A 779 17.10 0.18 8.34
C VAL A 779 17.83 0.99 7.29
N PHE A 780 17.10 1.79 6.51
CA PHE A 780 17.62 2.42 5.30
C PHE A 780 17.97 3.90 5.49
N HIS A 781 17.57 4.54 6.59
CA HIS A 781 17.81 5.98 6.78
C HIS A 781 17.29 6.80 5.58
N CYS A 782 16.08 6.42 5.12
CA CYS A 782 15.48 6.93 3.89
C CYS A 782 15.41 8.46 3.85
N GLN A 783 15.53 9.01 2.63
CA GLN A 783 15.21 10.39 2.32
C GLN A 783 13.94 10.45 1.45
N PRO A 784 13.09 11.46 1.61
CA PRO A 784 13.10 12.51 2.65
C PRO A 784 12.53 12.01 4.00
N ASP A 785 12.87 12.67 5.11
CA ASP A 785 12.39 12.32 6.45
C ASP A 785 12.34 13.54 7.40
N ASN A 786 11.34 13.64 8.28
CA ASN A 786 11.19 14.74 9.25
C ASN A 786 12.32 14.82 10.29
N ALA A 787 13.04 13.73 10.56
CA ALA A 787 14.20 13.71 11.45
C ALA A 787 15.44 14.42 10.84
N VAL A 788 15.40 14.71 9.54
CA VAL A 788 16.50 15.33 8.78
C VAL A 788 16.14 16.79 8.51
N GLN A 789 16.63 17.71 9.35
CA GLN A 789 16.29 19.13 9.26
C GLN A 789 17.40 19.99 8.66
N THR A 790 18.63 19.49 8.60
CA THR A 790 19.81 20.18 8.07
C THR A 790 20.57 19.35 7.03
N TRP A 791 21.41 20.00 6.21
CA TRP A 791 22.31 19.30 5.26
C TRP A 791 23.32 18.40 5.98
N ARG A 792 23.65 18.71 7.23
CA ARG A 792 24.48 17.85 8.07
C ARG A 792 23.75 16.53 8.36
N ASP A 793 22.49 16.61 8.80
CA ASP A 793 21.67 15.42 9.08
C ASP A 793 21.48 14.59 7.80
N TYR A 794 21.28 15.26 6.65
CA TYR A 794 21.15 14.60 5.35
C TYR A 794 22.40 13.78 5.00
N LYS A 795 23.59 14.38 5.14
CA LYS A 795 24.87 13.69 4.88
C LYS A 795 25.11 12.54 5.86
N GLU A 796 24.66 12.67 7.11
CA GLU A 796 24.75 11.60 8.10
C GLU A 796 23.85 10.41 7.70
N PHE A 797 22.59 10.66 7.34
CA PHE A 797 21.68 9.60 6.86
C PHE A 797 22.18 8.95 5.57
N ALA A 798 22.66 9.75 4.60
CA ALA A 798 23.23 9.23 3.36
C ALA A 798 24.45 8.33 3.64
N LYS A 799 25.32 8.74 4.56
CA LYS A 799 26.45 7.91 4.99
C LYS A 799 25.99 6.59 5.64
N LEU A 800 24.99 6.64 6.52
CA LEU A 800 24.46 5.43 7.17
C LEU A 800 23.84 4.44 6.16
N TYR A 801 23.14 4.96 5.14
CA TYR A 801 22.64 4.15 4.04
C TYR A 801 23.78 3.47 3.26
N ILE A 802 24.81 4.22 2.87
CA ILE A 802 25.98 3.69 2.15
C ILE A 802 26.74 2.66 3.00
N ASP A 803 26.94 2.94 4.30
CA ASP A 803 27.61 2.02 5.20
C ASP A 803 26.79 0.72 5.42
N PHE A 804 25.46 0.81 5.47
CA PHE A 804 24.58 -0.36 5.46
C PHE A 804 24.71 -1.15 4.16
N ASP A 805 24.63 -0.47 3.02
CA ASP A 805 24.78 -1.06 1.69
C ASP A 805 26.09 -1.84 1.54
N ASN A 806 27.21 -1.23 1.97
CA ASN A 806 28.54 -1.84 1.95
C ASN A 806 28.66 -3.04 2.90
N LYS A 807 28.05 -2.98 4.09
CA LYS A 807 28.07 -4.09 5.05
C LYS A 807 27.30 -5.32 4.55
N GLN A 808 26.24 -5.12 3.77
CA GLN A 808 25.53 -6.22 3.13
C GLN A 808 26.43 -6.99 2.15
N GLY A 809 27.37 -6.32 1.47
CA GLY A 809 28.35 -6.94 0.57
C GLY A 809 29.48 -7.69 1.29
N LYS A 810 29.96 -7.20 2.44
CA LYS A 810 31.02 -7.85 3.22
C LYS A 810 30.60 -9.19 3.83
N TYR A 811 29.33 -9.31 4.26
CA TYR A 811 28.78 -10.57 4.75
C TYR A 811 28.86 -11.70 3.70
N VAL A 812 28.77 -11.34 2.42
CA VAL A 812 28.88 -12.27 1.29
C VAL A 812 30.35 -12.66 1.06
N SER A 813 31.29 -11.72 1.12
CA SER A 813 32.72 -12.03 0.96
C SER A 813 33.29 -12.84 2.11
N ASP A 814 32.80 -12.64 3.34
CA ASP A 814 33.24 -13.39 4.51
C ASP A 814 32.69 -14.84 4.49
N GLN A 815 31.48 -15.05 3.96
CA GLN A 815 30.95 -16.40 3.68
C GLN A 815 31.72 -17.10 2.55
N ALA A 816 32.01 -16.40 1.45
CA ALA A 816 32.79 -16.96 0.34
C ALA A 816 34.28 -17.19 0.70
N GLY A 817 34.86 -16.38 1.59
CA GLY A 817 36.23 -16.53 2.06
C GLY A 817 36.42 -17.69 3.04
N LEU A 818 35.37 -18.05 3.80
CA LEU A 818 35.36 -19.28 4.61
C LEU A 818 35.30 -20.53 3.72
N GLU A 819 34.56 -20.48 2.60
CA GLU A 819 34.52 -21.58 1.61
C GLU A 819 35.85 -21.71 0.83
N GLY A 820 36.51 -20.60 0.47
CA GLY A 820 37.81 -20.62 -0.22
C GLY A 820 38.99 -21.08 0.65
N ALA A 821 38.92 -20.88 1.97
CA ALA A 821 39.93 -21.36 2.92
C ALA A 821 39.82 -22.87 3.22
N GLU A 822 38.64 -23.48 3.03
CA GLU A 822 38.45 -24.93 3.10
C GLU A 822 38.93 -25.65 1.82
N GLU A 823 38.89 -24.99 0.66
CA GLU A 823 39.42 -25.56 -0.60
C GLU A 823 40.96 -25.53 -0.69
N GLU A 824 41.66 -24.57 -0.06
CA GLU A 824 43.14 -24.50 -0.08
C GLU A 824 43.83 -25.45 0.92
N MET A 825 43.11 -26.15 1.80
CA MET A 825 43.69 -27.09 2.78
C MET A 825 43.60 -28.59 2.39
N VAL A 826 43.06 -28.94 1.22
CA VAL A 826 42.88 -30.34 0.80
C VAL A 826 43.92 -30.83 -0.24
N ASP A 827 44.62 -29.93 -0.92
CA ASP A 827 45.67 -30.32 -1.89
C ASP A 827 47.05 -29.84 -1.44
N ARG A 828 47.75 -30.65 -0.64
CA ARG A 828 49.24 -30.76 -0.59
C ARG A 828 49.70 -31.77 0.47
N GLU A 829 49.62 -33.06 0.13
CA GLU A 829 50.56 -34.06 0.65
C GLU A 829 51.55 -34.45 -0.46
N GLU A 830 52.83 -34.25 -0.13
CA GLU A 830 54.07 -34.85 -0.67
C GLU A 830 54.49 -34.61 -2.13
N THR A 831 55.50 -33.75 -2.31
CA THR A 831 56.83 -34.13 -2.89
C THR A 831 57.83 -32.96 -2.74
N ILE A 832 58.95 -33.22 -2.07
CA ILE A 832 60.15 -32.35 -1.91
C ILE A 832 61.25 -33.00 -2.77
N PRO A 833 62.02 -32.30 -3.64
CA PRO A 833 63.29 -31.65 -3.23
C PRO A 833 63.78 -30.49 -4.16
N PRO A 834 65.01 -29.95 -3.98
CA PRO A 834 65.41 -28.87 -3.07
C PRO A 834 65.88 -27.60 -3.82
N GLU A 835 66.33 -26.58 -3.07
CA GLU A 835 66.99 -25.33 -3.52
C GLU A 835 66.08 -24.15 -3.92
N LEU A 836 65.89 -23.21 -3.00
CA LEU A 836 66.59 -21.93 -3.02
C LEU A 836 66.21 -21.10 -1.79
N ALA A 837 67.23 -20.73 -1.06
CA ALA A 837 67.16 -20.11 0.26
C ALA A 837 66.96 -18.58 0.17
N LEU A 838 66.40 -18.05 1.27
CA LEU A 838 66.62 -16.72 1.84
C LEU A 838 66.24 -15.49 0.98
N GLN A 839 65.19 -14.78 1.42
CA GLN A 839 65.36 -13.42 1.96
C GLN A 839 64.09 -12.95 2.69
N ARG A 840 64.09 -13.06 4.02
CA ARG A 840 63.34 -12.18 4.90
C ARG A 840 64.23 -10.97 5.19
N THR A 841 63.68 -9.76 5.09
CA THR A 841 63.94 -8.72 6.09
C THR A 841 62.79 -7.72 6.11
N MET A 842 62.08 -7.70 7.24
CA MET A 842 61.30 -6.56 7.70
C MET A 842 62.25 -5.42 8.06
N SER A 843 61.96 -4.19 7.63
CA SER A 843 62.56 -2.98 8.16
C SER A 843 61.62 -2.34 9.18
N VAL A 844 61.93 -2.52 10.47
CA VAL A 844 61.41 -1.69 11.56
C VAL A 844 62.34 -0.49 11.72
N THR A 845 61.79 0.71 11.73
CA THR A 845 62.54 1.95 11.99
C THR A 845 62.44 2.30 13.48
N VAL A 846 63.53 2.21 14.23
CA VAL A 846 63.66 2.79 15.58
C VAL A 846 64.77 3.83 15.57
N LYS A 847 64.48 4.96 16.23
CA LYS A 847 65.35 6.11 16.36
C LYS A 847 66.61 5.80 17.18
N LYS A 848 67.66 6.52 16.82
CA LYS A 848 69.06 6.36 17.20
C LYS A 848 69.31 6.53 18.72
N GLY A 849 69.95 5.52 19.33
CA GLY A 849 70.74 5.66 20.55
C GLY A 849 70.23 4.85 21.74
N GLU A 850 70.65 3.58 21.86
CA GLU A 850 71.36 3.02 23.02
C GLU A 850 71.59 1.51 22.83
N LYS A 851 72.61 0.98 23.52
CA LYS A 851 73.32 -0.27 23.21
C LYS A 851 72.61 -1.52 23.73
N LEU A 852 72.77 -2.57 22.93
CA LEU A 852 72.40 -3.96 23.16
C LEU A 852 73.25 -4.57 24.28
N GLY A 853 72.61 -5.25 25.24
CA GLY A 853 73.27 -6.02 26.28
C GLY A 853 72.30 -7.03 26.88
N ASP A 854 72.60 -8.29 26.58
CA ASP A 854 72.17 -9.50 27.28
C ASP A 854 70.81 -10.10 26.90
N ILE A 855 70.95 -11.00 25.93
CA ILE A 855 70.08 -12.09 25.49
C ILE A 855 70.02 -13.15 26.62
N ASP A 856 68.84 -13.71 26.90
CA ASP A 856 68.62 -15.17 26.84
C ASP A 856 67.15 -15.56 27.07
N PHE A 857 66.66 -16.43 26.18
CA PHE A 857 65.32 -17.06 26.14
C PHE A 857 65.28 -18.29 27.08
N PRO A 858 64.12 -18.65 27.68
CA PRO A 858 63.29 -19.75 27.14
C PRO A 858 61.77 -19.56 27.36
N GLU A 859 60.91 -19.89 26.39
CA GLU A 859 60.21 -21.17 26.15
C GLU A 859 59.11 -21.55 27.18
N SER A 860 57.89 -21.51 26.64
CA SER A 860 56.64 -22.21 27.01
C SER A 860 56.15 -22.16 28.46
N ILE A 861 55.00 -21.52 28.61
CA ILE A 861 54.10 -21.63 29.75
C ILE A 861 53.06 -22.71 29.40
N ASN A 862 53.00 -23.77 30.19
CA ASN A 862 51.71 -24.35 30.59
C ASN A 862 51.83 -25.01 31.97
N ASP A 863 50.99 -24.46 32.85
CA ASP A 863 50.40 -25.02 34.07
C ASP A 863 51.27 -25.25 35.32
N LEU A 864 50.64 -24.82 36.44
CA LEU A 864 51.00 -24.86 37.87
C LEU A 864 51.39 -23.47 38.40
N ALA A 865 50.82 -22.92 39.47
CA ALA A 865 49.75 -23.30 40.36
C ALA A 865 49.47 -22.04 41.23
N GLU A 866 48.27 -22.00 41.82
CA GLU A 866 48.02 -21.45 43.15
C GLU A 866 48.21 -19.93 43.42
N ASN A 867 47.08 -19.35 43.81
CA ASN A 867 46.95 -18.51 45.00
C ASN A 867 47.68 -17.17 45.02
N ALA A 868 46.97 -16.14 44.55
CA ALA A 868 47.01 -14.84 45.20
C ALA A 868 45.63 -14.17 45.22
N GLU A 869 44.58 -14.93 45.57
CA GLU A 869 43.39 -14.36 46.19
C GLU A 869 43.49 -14.58 47.71
N GLU A 870 44.16 -13.66 48.41
CA GLU A 870 43.84 -13.42 49.80
C GLU A 870 44.00 -11.94 50.15
N LYS A 871 42.91 -11.39 50.70
CA LYS A 871 42.78 -10.09 51.38
C LYS A 871 42.52 -8.85 50.51
N PHE A 872 41.30 -8.77 49.99
CA PHE A 872 40.47 -7.58 50.24
C PHE A 872 38.99 -7.94 50.39
N GLY A 873 38.69 -8.88 51.31
CA GLY A 873 37.33 -9.23 51.71
C GLY A 873 37.17 -9.16 53.22
N ARG A 874 36.44 -8.14 53.71
CA ARG A 874 35.51 -8.23 54.85
C ARG A 874 34.88 -6.88 55.19
N LYS A 875 33.75 -6.59 54.54
CA LYS A 875 32.50 -6.05 55.14
C LYS A 875 31.63 -5.49 54.03
N LEU A 876 30.74 -6.32 53.49
CA LEU A 876 29.39 -5.99 53.01
C LEU A 876 28.87 -7.15 52.14
N MET A 877 28.83 -8.34 52.73
CA MET A 877 27.81 -9.33 52.38
C MET A 877 26.93 -9.51 53.60
N GLU A 878 25.83 -8.78 53.64
CA GLU A 878 24.60 -9.18 54.31
C GLU A 878 23.49 -8.21 53.88
N LYS A 879 22.88 -8.54 52.73
CA LYS A 879 21.57 -8.13 52.18
C LYS A 879 21.63 -8.01 50.65
N GLN A 880 21.81 -9.15 49.98
CA GLN A 880 21.42 -9.31 48.58
C GLN A 880 20.81 -10.69 48.39
N THR A 881 19.49 -10.74 48.44
CA THR A 881 18.70 -11.64 47.61
C THR A 881 17.50 -10.83 47.14
N LEU A 882 17.31 -10.81 45.81
CA LEU A 882 16.32 -10.06 45.01
C LEU A 882 16.77 -8.67 44.53
N ASN A 883 16.64 -8.45 43.21
CA ASN A 883 16.86 -7.22 42.41
C ASN A 883 18.25 -6.93 41.79
N SER A 884 18.82 -7.85 40.99
CA SER A 884 19.94 -7.52 40.08
C SER A 884 19.60 -7.51 38.57
N LYS A 885 18.43 -8.02 38.13
CA LYS A 885 18.04 -8.02 36.70
C LYS A 885 17.46 -6.69 36.20
N GLY A 886 16.77 -5.92 37.05
CA GLY A 886 16.17 -4.64 36.66
C GLY A 886 17.18 -3.55 36.29
N ASN A 887 18.23 -3.37 37.11
CA ASN A 887 19.14 -2.23 36.98
C ASN A 887 20.13 -2.33 35.81
N ARG A 888 20.48 -3.53 35.31
CA ARG A 888 21.31 -3.68 34.09
C ARG A 888 20.53 -3.34 32.82
N MET A 889 19.22 -3.62 32.81
CA MET A 889 18.36 -3.32 31.67
C MET A 889 18.12 -1.81 31.54
N THR A 890 17.88 -1.10 32.65
CA THR A 890 17.64 0.35 32.65
C THR A 890 18.89 1.17 32.27
N LEU A 891 20.09 0.68 32.61
CA LEU A 891 21.37 1.32 32.22
C LEU A 891 21.73 1.03 30.75
N LYS A 892 21.48 -0.19 30.25
CA LYS A 892 21.56 -0.53 28.81
C LYS A 892 20.56 0.35 28.02
N MET A 893 19.31 0.49 28.49
CA MET A 893 18.25 1.29 27.87
C MET A 893 18.56 2.79 27.79
N LYS A 894 19.24 3.37 28.80
CA LYS A 894 19.70 4.77 28.74
C LYS A 894 20.79 4.99 27.68
N MET A 895 21.64 3.99 27.41
CA MET A 895 22.64 4.04 26.34
C MET A 895 22.01 3.89 24.94
N TYR A 896 20.94 3.08 24.82
CA TYR A 896 20.16 2.93 23.58
C TYR A 896 19.37 4.22 23.25
N ALA A 897 18.72 4.82 24.25
CA ALA A 897 17.93 6.05 24.08
C ALA A 897 18.80 7.31 23.87
N SER A 898 20.00 7.38 24.44
CA SER A 898 20.90 8.53 24.25
C SER A 898 21.55 8.58 22.86
N SER A 899 21.52 7.48 22.10
CA SER A 899 22.17 7.36 20.79
C SER A 899 21.26 7.69 19.61
N VAL A 900 19.93 7.68 19.82
CA VAL A 900 18.93 7.98 18.78
C VAL A 900 18.79 9.48 18.53
N ASN A 901 18.94 10.31 19.58
CA ASN A 901 18.84 11.77 19.49
C ASN A 901 20.20 12.47 19.30
N GLY A 902 21.26 11.72 18.99
CA GLY A 902 22.58 12.27 18.70
C GLY A 902 23.69 11.24 18.52
N SER A 903 24.31 11.25 17.34
CA SER A 903 25.71 10.86 17.06
C SER A 903 26.16 9.39 17.18
N ASN A 904 25.28 8.40 17.36
CA ASN A 904 25.68 6.98 17.24
C ASN A 904 24.51 6.08 16.75
N GLN A 905 23.97 6.35 15.55
CA GLN A 905 22.98 5.47 14.93
C GLN A 905 23.65 4.16 14.47
N ARG A 906 23.17 3.03 15.01
CA ARG A 906 23.73 1.69 14.78
C ARG A 906 23.18 1.13 13.46
N ILE A 907 24.07 0.76 12.55
CA ILE A 907 23.73 0.04 11.33
C ILE A 907 23.50 -1.44 11.69
N PHE A 908 22.31 -1.96 11.37
CA PHE A 908 21.96 -3.35 11.58
C PHE A 908 22.66 -4.28 10.58
N ASP A 909 22.97 -5.51 11.00
CA ASP A 909 23.37 -6.57 10.07
C ASP A 909 22.18 -6.97 9.17
N LYS A 910 22.47 -7.68 8.07
CA LYS A 910 21.47 -8.05 7.08
C LYS A 910 20.32 -8.91 7.66
N VAL A 911 20.61 -9.80 8.61
CA VAL A 911 19.60 -10.71 9.17
C VAL A 911 18.65 -9.92 10.08
N THR A 912 19.20 -9.10 10.96
CA THR A 912 18.40 -8.21 11.82
C THR A 912 17.59 -7.21 10.99
N ALA A 913 18.22 -6.57 10.00
CA ALA A 913 17.54 -5.64 9.09
C ALA A 913 16.37 -6.32 8.37
N ARG A 914 16.54 -7.54 7.86
CA ARG A 914 15.46 -8.30 7.23
C ARG A 914 14.31 -8.56 8.21
N ARG A 915 14.57 -8.96 9.45
CA ARG A 915 13.52 -9.17 10.47
C ARG A 915 12.75 -7.89 10.75
N ILE A 916 13.42 -6.73 10.82
CA ILE A 916 12.79 -5.42 10.98
C ILE A 916 11.89 -5.11 9.77
N LEU A 917 12.39 -5.32 8.54
CA LEU A 917 11.63 -5.05 7.32
C LEU A 917 10.44 -5.99 7.13
N GLU A 918 10.52 -7.25 7.56
CA GLU A 918 9.41 -8.21 7.53
C GLU A 918 8.22 -7.79 8.41
N ARG A 919 8.42 -6.81 9.30
CA ARG A 919 7.33 -6.21 10.08
C ARG A 919 6.56 -5.15 9.29
N ILE A 920 7.09 -4.60 8.20
CA ILE A 920 6.40 -3.60 7.35
C ILE A 920 5.14 -4.23 6.74
N ARG A 921 4.03 -3.48 6.76
CA ARG A 921 2.76 -3.90 6.16
C ARG A 921 2.32 -2.88 5.11
N GLY A 922 2.01 -3.36 3.91
CA GLY A 922 1.68 -2.48 2.79
C GLY A 922 2.82 -1.56 2.39
N HIS A 923 2.44 -0.40 1.87
CA HIS A 923 3.33 0.56 1.25
C HIS A 923 3.19 1.97 1.82
N LEU A 924 2.12 2.23 2.58
CA LEU A 924 1.83 3.55 3.13
C LEU A 924 2.91 4.02 4.11
N VAL A 925 3.39 5.24 3.93
CA VAL A 925 4.31 5.97 4.81
C VAL A 925 3.85 7.42 4.97
N LEU A 926 4.39 8.14 5.95
CA LEU A 926 4.11 9.57 6.12
C LEU A 926 4.93 10.39 5.13
N PHE A 927 4.30 11.40 4.52
CA PHE A 927 5.04 12.40 3.77
C PHE A 927 5.68 13.39 4.75
N PRO A 928 7.00 13.65 4.66
CA PRO A 928 7.70 14.48 5.63
C PRO A 928 7.47 15.98 5.38
N THR A 929 6.73 16.66 6.23
CA THR A 929 6.44 18.10 6.09
C THR A 929 7.56 19.03 6.58
N GLU A 930 8.58 18.51 7.26
CA GLU A 930 9.65 19.27 7.93
C GLU A 930 11.06 18.99 7.39
N TRP A 931 11.20 18.14 6.37
CA TRP A 931 12.50 17.73 5.83
C TRP A 931 13.35 18.90 5.31
N LEU A 932 14.55 19.13 5.85
CA LEU A 932 15.43 20.25 5.49
C LEU A 932 14.81 21.65 5.73
N CYS A 933 13.82 21.76 6.63
CA CYS A 933 13.17 23.04 6.94
C CYS A 933 14.15 24.13 7.41
N ARG A 934 15.14 23.78 8.24
CA ARG A 934 16.13 24.73 8.78
C ARG A 934 17.06 25.27 7.71
N GLU A 935 17.32 24.53 6.63
CA GLU A 935 18.13 25.02 5.50
C GLU A 935 17.39 26.09 4.70
N VAL A 936 16.07 25.99 4.58
CA VAL A 936 15.24 27.03 3.96
C VAL A 936 15.23 28.28 4.82
N GLU A 937 15.04 28.13 6.13
CA GLU A 937 15.08 29.25 7.09
C GLU A 937 16.44 29.95 7.09
N SER A 938 17.52 29.18 6.96
CA SER A 938 18.90 29.67 6.89
C SER A 938 19.31 30.17 5.49
N LYS A 939 18.40 30.13 4.50
CA LYS A 939 18.65 30.51 3.08
C LYS A 939 19.75 29.70 2.38
N ASN A 940 19.98 28.47 2.82
CA ASN A 940 20.98 27.53 2.31
C ASN A 940 20.37 26.40 1.44
N TRP A 941 19.07 26.44 1.19
CA TRP A 941 18.38 25.46 0.35
C TRP A 941 18.81 25.50 -1.12
N PHE A 942 18.93 26.71 -1.68
CA PHE A 942 19.30 26.92 -3.07
C PHE A 942 20.78 27.24 -3.22
N TYR A 943 21.43 26.60 -4.19
CA TYR A 943 22.75 26.98 -4.69
C TYR A 943 22.67 28.36 -5.35
N HIS A 944 23.83 29.02 -5.50
CA HIS A 944 23.90 30.27 -6.26
C HIS A 944 23.42 30.10 -7.72
N ALA A 945 23.70 28.94 -8.33
CA ALA A 945 23.25 28.60 -9.67
C ALA A 945 21.73 28.51 -9.79
N ASP A 946 21.02 28.04 -8.75
CA ASP A 946 19.56 27.90 -8.75
C ASP A 946 18.82 29.26 -8.78
N ARG A 947 19.51 30.33 -8.39
CA ARG A 947 18.96 31.69 -8.35
C ARG A 947 19.19 32.45 -9.64
N LEU A 948 19.97 31.88 -10.56
CA LEU A 948 20.06 32.43 -11.90
C LEU A 948 18.78 32.00 -12.63
N PRO A 949 18.09 32.93 -13.32
CA PRO A 949 17.05 32.53 -14.25
C PRO A 949 17.66 31.50 -15.21
N PRO A 950 16.92 30.45 -15.61
CA PRO A 950 17.44 29.51 -16.59
C PRO A 950 17.98 30.34 -17.74
N ILE A 951 19.27 30.15 -18.06
CA ILE A 951 19.91 30.79 -19.20
C ILE A 951 18.94 30.65 -20.36
N ASP A 952 18.68 31.74 -21.09
CA ASP A 952 17.94 31.67 -22.34
C ASP A 952 18.72 30.71 -23.27
N ILE A 953 18.42 29.41 -23.21
CA ILE A 953 19.04 28.35 -24.04
C ILE A 953 18.42 28.38 -25.46
N TYR A 954 17.95 29.56 -25.89
CA TYR A 954 17.39 29.78 -27.21
C TYR A 954 17.91 31.11 -27.74
N ASP A 955 19.12 31.08 -28.30
CA ASP A 955 19.44 31.91 -29.46
C ASP A 955 19.03 31.13 -30.72
#